data_AF-A0A955CSD2-F1
#
_entry.id   AF-A0A955CSD2-F1
#
_cell.length_a   1.000
_cell.length_b   1.000
_cell.length_c   1.000
_cell.angle_alpha   90.00
_cell.angle_beta   90.00
_cell.angle_gamma   90.00
#
_symmetry.space_group_name_H-M   'P 1'
#
loop_
_entity.id
_entity.type
_entity.pdbx_description
1 polymer ?
#
loop_
_entity_poly.entity_id
_entity_poly.type
_entity_poly.pdbx_seq_one_letter_code
_entity_poly.pdbx_strand_id
1 'polypeptide(L)'
;MMHRKAAFLLSTSLLVSPALAQETDPGVTFRVYQTTGNIEQLTPIAPDQTPNLDELRATIDAGDDDFGGLHAPFVTEVLAELIIDQPGSYGFMLTSDDGARLTINGQVIIDHDGRHSAIPKTSAPIYLDKGAHTLRIDHFDAGGGRVLTLEWLQPDGLDYTLITSDNLRAERDLTRVTSPGIKRLVGQNRPGDQAPLVGVHPGWDLSTIRPEGFEPKVGAMCFLPDGRLVIGTFDPLQRDDRSLPDIDSKEPDKLYAILNWDAEDQSEIEVVEIATDLYEPSALCVYEGELYVAHRKRVEKLLDTDNDGYFETHELIADGWEGWNYHQFVFGLLPHNGKLYAALSTAMAPPAWEGMQDNAGPNGPLRGSIIEIDPEARTAYAIAGGLRTPNGLGVTPDGALIYLDNQGTWMPSSVLAEIIPGRFYGHYNWTNFVPMLKDRFPQGGHPSVYADRPRTPPALWLPQNEVVNSPTQPLPITDGPFKGQMLVGELTAGGVRRVFLERVNGQLQGALFRFTQGLESGVNRMAWAPDGSLIVAGIGAGGNWNWRGTQFGLQRLKPNGKHVLEMRTVRATPDGFAIEYNESHKGHAIDVVQDYRVTSWTYEPTARYGGPKIDERTHDVRTTSTVNGVSSILHVSDFEPGRVYHIVASTREGQAHKLWSTEAWYTLNQIPMQQDPFGINITSSGVPLDDGVGLNILPPADGVTLIGRSTGAVMRYANRPYPGGNIDQGGLLNAKGYMSVGDGSGDLSSTTSFGDARIHIEWFSPPGGEGQMAGNSGVYLQGKYELQVLGTKRGDEPLQANEAGAFYNIKPADSNASRGPGEWQAYDIWFRAARFDNEGNKTENARATVYWNGRLVHDDVELPHPTGSQQAGGESPADGLAYQIGPLVLQDHATRAEGPVRYRNAWIAPLQAAPAPTPGPWTHLFEDTTEADWMIRGGRATYTMNDGVLTGTSVPNSPNTFYTTTRTYSDFELIYEVRVHPDLNSGVQIRSGVMGGVDNRNGNLQGYQIEVDPEPRAYTAGIYDERRRGWLHPMHTNPSPRRAFRPGDWNTVRVVARGDTIRTWINGVPAAEIFDAMTAEGHIGFQVHDIGTREDPLTVEFRNARIREFK
;
A
#
# COMPACT_ATOMS: atom_id res chain seq x y z
N MET A 1 64.07 47.21 -35.17
CA MET A 1 63.46 46.87 -36.47
C MET A 1 62.11 46.23 -36.17
N MET A 2 61.00 46.96 -36.37
CA MET A 2 60.09 46.85 -37.53
C MET A 2 59.40 45.48 -37.61
N HIS A 3 58.08 45.30 -37.82
CA HIS A 3 56.90 46.14 -37.99
C HIS A 3 55.68 45.20 -38.20
N ARG A 4 54.47 45.60 -37.74
CA ARG A 4 53.12 45.35 -38.33
C ARG A 4 52.52 43.92 -38.31
N LYS A 5 51.39 43.72 -37.60
CA LYS A 5 49.95 43.89 -37.97
C LYS A 5 49.39 42.80 -38.90
N ALA A 6 48.41 42.03 -38.41
CA ALA A 6 47.11 41.82 -39.06
C ALA A 6 46.08 41.27 -38.05
N ALA A 7 44.87 41.81 -38.10
CA ALA A 7 43.72 41.49 -37.27
C ALA A 7 42.79 40.49 -37.97
N PHE A 8 42.06 39.69 -37.19
CA PHE A 8 40.65 39.39 -37.46
C PHE A 8 39.97 38.98 -36.14
N LEU A 9 39.04 39.82 -35.68
CA LEU A 9 38.05 39.48 -34.67
C LEU A 9 36.98 38.62 -35.36
N LEU A 10 36.77 37.41 -34.89
CA LEU A 10 35.51 36.70 -35.06
C LEU A 10 34.90 36.53 -33.68
N SER A 11 33.77 37.19 -33.49
CA SER A 11 32.88 37.00 -32.35
C SER A 11 32.37 35.56 -32.34
N THR A 12 32.88 34.74 -31.43
CA THR A 12 32.19 33.53 -31.00
C THR A 12 31.01 33.95 -30.15
N SER A 13 29.85 34.06 -30.79
CA SER A 13 28.55 34.01 -30.14
C SER A 13 28.48 32.72 -29.34
N LEU A 14 28.52 32.84 -28.00
CA LEU A 14 28.00 31.83 -27.09
C LEU A 14 26.55 31.57 -27.49
N LEU A 15 26.31 30.42 -28.13
CA LEU A 15 24.97 29.86 -28.23
C LEU A 15 24.64 29.35 -26.82
N VAL A 16 24.08 30.25 -26.02
CA VAL A 16 23.22 29.87 -24.90
C VAL A 16 22.07 29.10 -25.54
N SER A 17 21.99 27.79 -25.30
CA SER A 17 20.75 27.06 -25.53
C SER A 17 19.65 27.82 -24.79
N PRO A 18 18.52 28.16 -25.44
CA PRO A 18 17.45 28.84 -24.74
C PRO A 18 16.97 27.87 -23.67
N ALA A 19 17.21 28.20 -22.40
CA ALA A 19 16.32 27.74 -21.35
C ALA A 19 14.91 28.10 -21.84
N LEU A 20 14.04 27.12 -22.01
CA LEU A 20 12.64 27.37 -22.30
C LEU A 20 12.18 28.42 -21.28
N ALA A 21 11.85 29.63 -21.77
CA ALA A 21 11.30 30.67 -20.92
C ALA A 21 10.07 30.06 -20.27
N GLN A 22 10.09 29.94 -18.93
CA GLN A 22 8.98 29.37 -18.19
C GLN A 22 7.75 30.21 -18.52
N GLU A 23 6.71 29.61 -19.08
CA GLU A 23 5.49 30.33 -19.35
C GLU A 23 4.87 30.81 -18.03
N THR A 24 4.21 31.97 -18.06
CA THR A 24 3.65 32.61 -16.86
C THR A 24 2.20 33.03 -17.09
N ASP A 25 1.36 32.95 -16.05
CA ASP A 25 -0.01 33.48 -16.07
C ASP A 25 -0.04 34.95 -15.55
N PRO A 26 -0.93 35.83 -16.04
CA PRO A 26 -1.05 37.20 -15.53
C PRO A 26 -1.45 37.24 -14.05
N GLY A 27 -0.70 37.97 -13.22
CA GLY A 27 -0.97 38.15 -11.79
C GLY A 27 0.16 37.72 -10.86
N VAL A 28 -0.19 37.38 -9.61
CA VAL A 28 0.73 36.98 -8.53
C VAL A 28 0.26 35.68 -7.87
N THR A 29 1.20 34.89 -7.37
CA THR A 29 0.90 33.81 -6.43
C THR A 29 0.80 34.38 -5.02
N PHE A 30 -0.37 34.28 -4.40
CA PHE A 30 -0.67 34.78 -3.05
C PHE A 30 -0.91 33.61 -2.10
N ARG A 31 -0.03 33.45 -1.10
CA ARG A 31 -0.07 32.32 -0.16
C ARG A 31 -0.22 32.80 1.26
N VAL A 32 -1.09 32.13 2.03
CA VAL A 32 -1.27 32.40 3.46
C VAL A 32 -1.03 31.15 4.28
N TYR A 33 -0.27 31.29 5.35
CA TYR A 33 0.12 30.23 6.28
C TYR A 33 -0.41 30.58 7.66
N GLN A 34 -1.36 29.79 8.16
CA GLN A 34 -1.86 29.92 9.53
C GLN A 34 -0.75 29.53 10.49
N THR A 35 -0.46 30.37 11.48
CA THR A 35 0.57 30.09 12.50
C THR A 35 0.00 30.22 13.90
N THR A 36 0.85 30.07 14.91
CA THR A 36 0.53 30.29 16.32
C THR A 36 1.66 31.03 17.01
N GLY A 37 1.36 31.63 18.16
CA GLY A 37 2.33 32.34 18.99
C GLY A 37 2.29 33.85 18.77
N ASN A 38 3.23 34.55 19.38
CA ASN A 38 3.29 36.01 19.34
C ASN A 38 4.32 36.45 18.29
N ILE A 39 3.88 36.79 17.08
CA ILE A 39 4.77 37.28 16.00
C ILE A 39 4.97 38.78 16.17
N GLU A 40 6.20 39.19 16.47
CA GLU A 40 6.58 40.61 16.65
C GLU A 40 7.34 41.17 15.44
N GLN A 41 7.92 40.30 14.61
CA GLN A 41 8.73 40.64 13.45
C GLN A 41 8.66 39.52 12.40
N LEU A 42 9.00 39.82 11.15
CA LEU A 42 9.02 38.90 10.02
C LEU A 42 9.90 37.69 10.32
N THR A 43 9.24 36.55 10.46
CA THR A 43 9.88 35.26 10.67
C THR A 43 9.47 34.33 9.53
N PRO A 44 10.41 33.75 8.76
CA PRO A 44 10.06 32.88 7.65
C PRO A 44 9.32 31.62 8.09
N ILE A 45 8.49 31.09 7.20
CA ILE A 45 7.90 29.76 7.33
C ILE A 45 9.03 28.72 7.28
N ALA A 46 9.00 27.75 8.21
CA ALA A 46 9.93 26.64 8.17
C ALA A 46 9.76 25.88 6.85
N PRO A 47 10.85 25.38 6.25
CA PRO A 47 10.80 24.76 4.93
C PRO A 47 9.87 23.53 4.91
N ASP A 48 9.49 23.12 3.71
CA ASP A 48 8.76 21.87 3.43
C ASP A 48 7.30 21.87 3.92
N GLN A 49 6.65 23.03 3.91
CA GLN A 49 5.24 23.17 4.32
C GLN A 49 4.37 23.76 3.19
N THR A 50 3.21 23.15 2.95
CA THR A 50 2.19 23.69 2.04
C THR A 50 1.33 24.76 2.74
N PRO A 51 0.88 25.81 2.04
CA PRO A 51 0.07 26.87 2.63
C PRO A 51 -1.35 26.42 3.00
N ASN A 52 -2.04 27.26 3.79
CA ASN A 52 -3.47 27.13 4.09
C ASN A 52 -4.34 27.74 2.96
N LEU A 53 -3.80 28.75 2.27
CA LEU A 53 -4.39 29.39 1.10
C LEU A 53 -3.32 29.54 0.01
N ASP A 54 -3.65 29.23 -1.24
CA ASP A 54 -2.80 29.47 -2.41
C ASP A 54 -3.68 29.90 -3.58
N GLU A 55 -3.55 31.16 -4.03
CA GLU A 55 -4.40 31.77 -5.06
C GLU A 55 -3.59 32.52 -6.13
N LEU A 56 -4.11 32.52 -7.36
CA LEU A 56 -3.67 33.45 -8.40
C LEU A 56 -4.47 34.74 -8.26
N ARG A 57 -3.81 35.90 -8.09
CA ARG A 57 -4.48 37.20 -7.98
C ARG A 57 -4.01 38.18 -9.04
N ALA A 58 -4.92 39.00 -9.54
CA ALA A 58 -4.59 40.01 -10.55
C ALA A 58 -3.75 41.18 -10.00
N THR A 59 -3.89 41.47 -8.71
CA THR A 59 -3.24 42.58 -8.01
C THR A 59 -2.77 42.14 -6.62
N ILE A 60 -1.94 42.97 -6.00
CA ILE A 60 -1.58 42.87 -4.58
C ILE A 60 -2.36 43.97 -3.86
N ASP A 61 -3.62 43.66 -3.55
CA ASP A 61 -4.53 44.52 -2.81
C ASP A 61 -5.46 43.61 -2.00
N ALA A 62 -5.21 43.50 -0.70
CA ALA A 62 -5.90 42.58 0.19
C ALA A 62 -6.35 43.29 1.47
N GLY A 63 -7.63 43.15 1.81
CA GLY A 63 -8.25 43.57 3.08
C GLY A 63 -8.64 42.39 3.98
N ASP A 64 -9.43 42.66 5.02
CA ASP A 64 -9.78 41.69 6.08
C ASP A 64 -10.31 40.33 5.59
N ASP A 65 -11.13 40.34 4.54
CA ASP A 65 -11.79 39.15 3.99
C ASP A 65 -10.93 38.40 2.97
N ASP A 66 -9.81 38.98 2.53
CA ASP A 66 -8.98 38.48 1.44
C ASP A 66 -7.89 37.51 1.91
N PHE A 67 -7.92 37.03 3.15
CA PHE A 67 -6.95 36.08 3.69
C PHE A 67 -7.54 34.67 3.89
N GLY A 68 -8.53 34.30 3.07
CA GLY A 68 -9.10 32.94 3.04
C GLY A 68 -9.90 32.58 4.30
N GLY A 69 -10.40 33.57 5.04
CA GLY A 69 -11.11 33.37 6.31
C GLY A 69 -10.23 32.93 7.47
N LEU A 70 -8.90 33.00 7.35
CA LEU A 70 -7.96 32.64 8.40
C LEU A 70 -7.95 33.70 9.51
N HIS A 71 -7.58 33.29 10.73
CA HIS A 71 -7.47 34.17 11.88
C HIS A 71 -5.99 34.45 12.16
N ALA A 72 -5.65 35.70 12.48
CA ALA A 72 -4.30 36.01 12.94
C ALA A 72 -3.93 35.20 14.22
N PRO A 73 -2.67 34.79 14.38
CA PRO A 73 -1.52 35.17 13.57
C PRO A 73 -1.34 34.32 12.30
N PHE A 74 -0.97 34.96 11.19
CA PHE A 74 -0.60 34.29 9.95
C PHE A 74 0.57 34.99 9.25
N VAL A 75 1.19 34.27 8.32
CA VAL A 75 2.22 34.80 7.42
C VAL A 75 1.71 34.72 5.98
N THR A 76 1.99 35.75 5.20
CA THR A 76 1.66 35.84 3.78
C THR A 76 2.94 35.90 2.95
N GLU A 77 2.98 35.13 1.87
CA GLU A 77 4.03 35.19 0.85
C GLU A 77 3.38 35.55 -0.49
N VAL A 78 3.89 36.59 -1.14
CA VAL A 78 3.48 37.00 -2.50
C VAL A 78 4.65 36.86 -3.45
N LEU A 79 4.48 36.11 -4.54
CA LEU A 79 5.52 35.84 -5.55
C LEU A 79 5.02 36.22 -6.95
N ALA A 80 5.85 36.93 -7.71
CA ALA A 80 5.61 37.24 -9.13
C ALA A 80 6.91 37.61 -9.86
N GLU A 81 6.89 37.62 -11.18
CA GLU A 81 7.76 38.46 -12.01
C GLU A 81 7.05 39.79 -12.29
N LEU A 82 7.74 40.88 -12.00
CA LEU A 82 7.38 42.23 -12.37
C LEU A 82 7.92 42.54 -13.77
N ILE A 83 7.03 42.79 -14.71
CA ILE A 83 7.36 43.10 -16.11
C ILE A 83 7.48 44.61 -16.28
N ILE A 84 8.68 45.04 -16.65
CA ILE A 84 9.02 46.44 -16.93
C ILE A 84 9.04 46.66 -18.43
N ASP A 85 8.10 47.46 -18.93
CA ASP A 85 7.99 47.80 -20.35
C ASP A 85 8.88 48.99 -20.74
N GLN A 86 9.06 49.93 -19.81
CA GLN A 86 9.87 51.14 -19.96
C GLN A 86 11.01 51.14 -18.92
N PRO A 87 12.28 51.08 -19.34
CA PRO A 87 13.37 51.18 -18.38
C PRO A 87 13.38 52.57 -17.74
N GLY A 88 13.62 52.65 -16.44
CA GLY A 88 13.57 53.93 -15.73
C GLY A 88 13.59 53.79 -14.21
N SER A 89 13.40 54.92 -13.53
CA SER A 89 13.38 55.00 -12.07
C SER A 89 11.96 54.82 -11.54
N TYR A 90 11.73 53.77 -10.76
CA TYR A 90 10.44 53.41 -10.17
C TYR A 90 10.45 53.65 -8.66
N GLY A 91 9.38 54.22 -8.12
CA GLY A 91 9.10 54.22 -6.67
C GLY A 91 8.11 53.13 -6.31
N PHE A 92 8.20 52.56 -5.11
CA PHE A 92 7.23 51.59 -4.60
C PHE A 92 6.60 52.09 -3.31
N MET A 93 5.32 51.78 -3.10
CA MET A 93 4.60 52.04 -1.86
C MET A 93 3.95 50.74 -1.37
N LEU A 94 4.30 50.31 -0.17
CA LEU A 94 3.80 49.12 0.48
C LEU A 94 3.00 49.51 1.73
N THR A 95 1.71 49.21 1.72
CA THR A 95 0.81 49.41 2.86
C THR A 95 0.55 48.07 3.52
N SER A 96 0.83 47.94 4.82
CA SER A 96 0.55 46.72 5.58
C SER A 96 0.02 47.01 6.98
N ASP A 97 -0.90 46.16 7.46
CA ASP A 97 -1.14 45.98 8.90
C ASP A 97 -0.14 44.94 9.40
N ASP A 98 0.61 45.30 10.44
CA ASP A 98 1.85 44.66 10.89
C ASP A 98 2.92 44.52 9.77
N GLY A 99 3.94 43.70 10.03
CA GLY A 99 5.21 43.79 9.34
C GLY A 99 5.20 43.22 7.93
N ALA A 100 5.79 43.95 6.96
CA ALA A 100 5.97 43.50 5.58
C ALA A 100 7.32 43.88 4.97
N ARG A 101 7.81 43.14 3.99
CA ARG A 101 9.08 43.42 3.27
C ARG A 101 8.93 43.14 1.79
N LEU A 102 9.25 44.13 0.96
CA LEU A 102 9.32 44.01 -0.51
C LEU A 102 10.76 43.79 -0.97
N THR A 103 10.95 42.78 -1.80
CA THR A 103 12.23 42.44 -2.43
C THR A 103 12.06 42.38 -3.95
N ILE A 104 12.96 43.02 -4.69
CA ILE A 104 13.04 42.95 -6.16
C ILE A 104 14.43 42.44 -6.54
N ASN A 105 14.51 41.40 -7.39
CA ASN A 105 15.75 40.73 -7.78
C ASN A 105 16.64 40.31 -6.58
N GLY A 106 16.01 39.88 -5.49
CA GLY A 106 16.69 39.51 -4.24
C GLY A 106 17.16 40.70 -3.39
N GLN A 107 17.01 41.94 -3.84
CA GLN A 107 17.36 43.15 -3.09
C GLN A 107 16.15 43.71 -2.32
N VAL A 108 16.33 44.01 -1.04
CA VAL A 108 15.29 44.64 -0.21
C VAL A 108 15.06 46.08 -0.65
N ILE A 109 13.83 46.39 -1.06
CA ILE A 109 13.39 47.70 -1.56
C ILE A 109 12.64 48.47 -0.47
N ILE A 110 11.76 47.77 0.26
CA ILE A 110 11.05 48.29 1.44
C ILE A 110 11.16 47.26 2.54
N ASP A 111 11.60 47.69 3.73
CA ASP A 111 11.58 46.91 4.96
C ASP A 111 10.62 47.57 5.95
N HIS A 112 9.38 47.11 6.00
CA HIS A 112 8.29 47.63 6.84
C HIS A 112 8.01 46.65 8.00
N ASP A 113 9.04 46.10 8.61
CA ASP A 113 8.92 45.08 9.66
C ASP A 113 8.47 45.66 11.02
N GLY A 114 7.91 44.80 11.87
CA GLY A 114 7.39 45.12 13.20
C GLY A 114 5.87 45.29 13.25
N ARG A 115 5.32 45.31 14.46
CA ARG A 115 3.88 45.55 14.65
C ARG A 115 3.49 47.01 14.47
N HIS A 116 2.45 47.25 13.69
CA HIS A 116 1.89 48.59 13.46
C HIS A 116 0.53 48.48 12.78
N SER A 117 -0.34 49.48 12.93
CA SER A 117 -1.59 49.56 12.15
C SER A 117 -1.33 49.66 10.65
N ALA A 118 -2.33 49.40 9.81
CA ALA A 118 -2.30 49.63 8.36
C ALA A 118 -1.80 51.04 7.96
N ILE A 119 -0.51 51.17 7.62
CA ILE A 119 0.12 52.44 7.17
C ILE A 119 0.99 52.21 5.92
N PRO A 120 1.13 53.20 5.02
CA PRO A 120 1.99 53.09 3.84
C PRO A 120 3.46 53.38 4.16
N LYS A 121 4.38 52.67 3.48
CA LYS A 121 5.81 52.98 3.43
C LYS A 121 6.31 53.02 2.00
N THR A 122 7.05 54.07 1.65
CA THR A 122 7.59 54.25 0.30
C THR A 122 9.08 53.90 0.21
N SER A 123 9.51 53.48 -0.98
CA SER A 123 10.92 53.24 -1.29
C SER A 123 11.62 54.51 -1.77
N ALA A 124 12.95 54.51 -1.74
CA ALA A 124 13.70 55.39 -2.65
C ALA A 124 13.48 54.92 -4.11
N PRO A 125 13.57 55.82 -5.11
CA PRO A 125 13.48 55.42 -6.50
C PRO A 125 14.59 54.42 -6.87
N ILE A 126 14.22 53.32 -7.53
CA ILE A 126 15.13 52.28 -8.03
C ILE A 126 15.07 52.22 -9.55
N TYR A 127 16.23 52.12 -10.18
CA TYR A 127 16.30 51.94 -11.63
C TYR A 127 16.04 50.47 -11.99
N LEU A 128 15.11 50.22 -12.91
CA LEU A 128 14.82 48.90 -13.46
C LEU A 128 14.98 48.92 -14.98
N ASP A 129 15.64 47.89 -15.51
CA ASP A 129 15.78 47.67 -16.95
C ASP A 129 14.47 47.17 -17.55
N LYS A 130 14.36 47.19 -18.88
CA LYS A 130 13.23 46.57 -19.57
C LYS A 130 13.33 45.05 -19.44
N GLY A 131 12.28 44.38 -18.99
CA GLY A 131 12.24 42.92 -18.86
C GLY A 131 11.54 42.44 -17.59
N ALA A 132 11.72 41.16 -17.27
CA ALA A 132 11.17 40.53 -16.07
C ALA A 132 12.12 40.71 -14.87
N HIS A 133 11.56 41.05 -13.72
CA HIS A 133 12.26 41.20 -12.44
C HIS A 133 11.54 40.38 -11.37
N THR A 134 12.24 39.56 -10.59
CA THR A 134 11.59 38.78 -9.54
C THR A 134 11.07 39.70 -8.44
N LEU A 135 9.82 39.57 -8.05
CA LEU A 135 9.15 40.32 -6.98
C LEU A 135 8.72 39.34 -5.88
N ARG A 136 9.08 39.66 -4.62
CA ARG A 136 8.65 38.94 -3.43
C ARG A 136 8.18 39.90 -2.35
N ILE A 137 7.05 39.58 -1.73
CA ILE A 137 6.62 40.22 -0.47
C ILE A 137 6.51 39.15 0.61
N ASP A 138 7.18 39.39 1.74
CA ASP A 138 6.96 38.66 2.99
C ASP A 138 6.14 39.55 3.93
N HIS A 139 5.05 39.03 4.48
CA HIS A 139 4.16 39.77 5.39
C HIS A 139 3.73 38.89 6.57
N PHE A 140 3.52 39.46 7.74
CA PHE A 140 2.81 38.79 8.83
C PHE A 140 1.74 39.70 9.40
N ASP A 141 0.68 39.09 9.92
CA ASP A 141 -0.38 39.75 10.67
C ASP A 141 -0.51 39.08 12.03
N ALA A 142 -0.53 39.85 13.11
CA ALA A 142 -0.67 39.36 14.48
C ALA A 142 -2.06 39.62 15.10
N GLY A 143 -2.96 40.29 14.37
CA GLY A 143 -4.35 40.55 14.75
C GLY A 143 -4.72 42.03 14.69
N GLY A 144 -6.02 42.34 14.65
CA GLY A 144 -6.52 43.69 14.39
C GLY A 144 -7.22 43.74 13.03
N GLY A 145 -7.02 44.83 12.29
CA GLY A 145 -7.33 44.85 10.87
C GLY A 145 -6.26 44.08 10.09
N ARG A 146 -6.48 43.87 8.79
CA ARG A 146 -5.55 43.15 7.91
C ARG A 146 -5.51 43.88 6.58
N VAL A 147 -4.33 44.36 6.22
CA VAL A 147 -4.12 45.07 4.95
C VAL A 147 -2.79 44.64 4.36
N LEU A 148 -2.77 44.38 3.05
CA LEU A 148 -1.53 44.27 2.27
C LEU A 148 -1.76 44.79 0.85
N THR A 149 -1.16 45.94 0.53
CA THR A 149 -1.31 46.60 -0.77
C THR A 149 0.05 47.03 -1.32
N LEU A 150 0.33 46.73 -2.60
CA LEU A 150 1.52 47.21 -3.32
C LEU A 150 1.15 48.12 -4.49
N GLU A 151 1.73 49.31 -4.47
CA GLU A 151 1.60 50.32 -5.52
C GLU A 151 2.98 50.76 -6.02
N TRP A 152 3.02 51.31 -7.22
CA TRP A 152 4.24 51.88 -7.80
C TRP A 152 4.04 53.28 -8.37
N LEU A 153 5.14 54.02 -8.45
CA LEU A 153 5.27 55.27 -9.18
C LEU A 153 6.18 55.00 -10.37
N GLN A 154 5.62 55.05 -11.57
CA GLN A 154 6.36 54.83 -12.83
C GLN A 154 7.28 56.03 -13.15
N PRO A 155 8.27 55.88 -14.05
CA PRO A 155 9.26 56.92 -14.36
C PRO A 155 8.67 58.29 -14.73
N ASP A 156 7.55 58.28 -15.46
CA ASP A 156 6.82 59.49 -15.89
C ASP A 156 5.49 59.69 -15.12
N GLY A 157 5.27 58.89 -14.06
CA GLY A 157 4.06 58.93 -13.25
C GLY A 157 4.04 60.10 -12.24
N LEU A 158 2.83 60.56 -11.90
CA LEU A 158 2.64 61.61 -10.89
C LEU A 158 2.10 61.09 -9.56
N ASP A 159 1.44 59.93 -9.56
CA ASP A 159 0.80 59.32 -8.41
C ASP A 159 1.18 57.83 -8.29
N TYR A 160 1.16 57.30 -7.08
CA TYR A 160 1.25 55.87 -6.85
C TYR A 160 -0.04 55.20 -7.35
N THR A 161 0.11 54.07 -8.04
CA THR A 161 -1.00 53.29 -8.60
C THR A 161 -0.79 51.81 -8.33
N LEU A 162 -1.89 51.06 -8.22
CA LEU A 162 -1.84 49.59 -8.10
C LEU A 162 -1.09 48.98 -9.29
N ILE A 163 -0.23 48.02 -9.00
CA ILE A 163 0.38 47.20 -10.04
C ILE A 163 -0.63 46.13 -10.44
N THR A 164 -0.97 46.07 -11.74
CA THR A 164 -1.98 45.16 -12.27
C THR A 164 -1.34 43.94 -12.94
N SER A 165 -2.18 42.97 -13.31
CA SER A 165 -1.79 41.78 -14.06
C SER A 165 -1.17 42.09 -15.43
N ASP A 166 -1.23 43.33 -15.92
CA ASP A 166 -0.49 43.74 -17.12
C ASP A 166 1.03 43.69 -16.89
N ASN A 167 1.45 44.03 -15.67
CA ASN A 167 2.86 44.07 -15.25
C ASN A 167 3.25 42.95 -14.27
N LEU A 168 2.31 42.08 -13.87
CA LEU A 168 2.59 40.98 -12.95
C LEU A 168 2.43 39.65 -13.66
N ARG A 169 3.38 38.73 -13.44
CA ARG A 169 3.36 37.38 -13.98
C ARG A 169 3.63 36.37 -12.87
N ALA A 170 2.77 35.37 -12.73
CA ALA A 170 2.94 34.26 -11.81
C ALA A 170 3.33 33.01 -12.59
N GLU A 171 3.98 32.07 -11.91
CA GLU A 171 4.30 30.76 -12.48
C GLU A 171 3.02 30.08 -13.03
N ARG A 172 3.09 29.62 -14.29
CA ARG A 172 1.99 28.95 -15.00
C ARG A 172 1.87 27.48 -14.56
N ASP A 173 0.69 26.90 -14.71
CA ASP A 173 0.39 25.46 -14.48
C ASP A 173 0.61 24.96 -13.04
N LEU A 174 0.47 25.86 -12.06
CA LEU A 174 0.55 25.49 -10.65
C LEU A 174 -0.65 24.66 -10.19
N THR A 175 -0.36 23.46 -9.68
CA THR A 175 -1.29 22.75 -8.80
C THR A 175 -1.29 23.42 -7.43
N ARG A 176 -2.28 24.28 -7.19
CA ARG A 176 -2.47 25.02 -5.94
C ARG A 176 -3.02 24.11 -4.84
N VAL A 177 -2.14 23.33 -4.21
CA VAL A 177 -2.50 22.49 -3.06
C VAL A 177 -2.43 23.29 -1.77
N THR A 178 -3.47 23.14 -0.95
CA THR A 178 -3.52 23.70 0.40
C THR A 178 -3.71 22.57 1.40
N SER A 179 -3.14 22.72 2.59
CA SER A 179 -3.32 21.78 3.69
C SER A 179 -3.75 22.55 4.94
N PRO A 180 -4.85 22.18 5.61
CA PRO A 180 -5.31 22.86 6.80
C PRO A 180 -4.33 22.70 7.98
N GLY A 181 -4.54 23.51 9.03
CA GLY A 181 -3.77 23.42 10.28
C GLY A 181 -2.63 24.43 10.42
N ILE A 182 -1.97 24.38 11.57
CA ILE A 182 -0.93 25.33 11.97
C ILE A 182 0.42 25.00 11.31
N LYS A 183 1.10 26.04 10.81
CA LYS A 183 2.43 25.97 10.19
C LYS A 183 3.50 26.46 11.14
N ARG A 184 4.69 25.87 11.03
CA ARG A 184 5.86 26.22 11.85
C ARG A 184 6.61 27.38 11.22
N LEU A 185 7.06 28.29 12.06
CA LEU A 185 8.06 29.29 11.72
C LEU A 185 9.47 28.71 11.88
N VAL A 186 10.46 29.28 11.21
CA VAL A 186 11.87 28.92 11.41
C VAL A 186 12.25 29.14 12.88
N GLY A 187 12.54 28.05 13.59
CA GLY A 187 12.94 28.07 15.00
C GLY A 187 14.45 28.29 15.21
N GLN A 188 14.85 28.42 16.48
CA GLN A 188 16.25 28.51 16.92
C GLN A 188 16.93 27.12 17.05
N ASN A 189 16.19 26.03 16.84
CA ASN A 189 16.71 24.68 17.01
C ASN A 189 17.72 24.30 15.92
N ARG A 190 18.68 23.44 16.26
CA ARG A 190 19.64 22.92 15.27
C ARG A 190 18.95 21.98 14.27
N PRO A 191 19.42 21.90 13.01
CA PRO A 191 18.99 20.86 12.08
C PRO A 191 19.08 19.45 12.69
N GLY A 192 18.03 18.65 12.50
CA GLY A 192 17.88 17.31 13.07
C GLY A 192 17.30 17.28 14.49
N ASP A 193 17.20 18.43 15.16
CA ASP A 193 16.64 18.55 16.51
C ASP A 193 15.31 19.31 16.48
N GLN A 194 14.22 18.62 16.18
CA GLN A 194 12.92 19.25 15.91
C GLN A 194 12.93 20.28 14.77
N ALA A 195 13.97 20.24 13.93
CA ALA A 195 14.11 21.02 12.71
C ALA A 195 14.56 20.10 11.56
N PRO A 196 14.17 20.38 10.30
CA PRO A 196 14.63 19.60 9.16
C PRO A 196 16.15 19.51 9.08
N LEU A 197 16.66 18.38 8.59
CA LEU A 197 18.07 18.25 8.22
C LEU A 197 18.37 19.20 7.05
N VAL A 198 19.63 19.63 6.92
CA VAL A 198 20.05 20.54 5.83
C VAL A 198 21.29 20.05 5.08
N GLY A 199 21.93 18.98 5.55
CA GLY A 199 23.16 18.44 4.96
C GLY A 199 23.13 16.92 4.83
N VAL A 200 24.15 16.41 4.15
CA VAL A 200 24.36 14.98 3.92
C VAL A 200 24.70 14.29 5.24
N HIS A 201 24.18 13.08 5.43
CA HIS A 201 24.49 12.25 6.59
C HIS A 201 26.01 12.06 6.74
N PRO A 202 26.62 12.33 7.93
CA PRO A 202 28.07 12.36 8.07
C PRO A 202 28.79 11.04 7.74
N GLY A 203 28.09 9.91 7.88
CA GLY A 203 28.55 8.56 7.50
C GLY A 203 28.68 8.29 5.99
N TRP A 204 28.43 9.29 5.13
CA TRP A 204 28.44 9.14 3.67
C TRP A 204 29.23 10.28 3.01
N ASP A 205 29.93 9.93 1.94
CA ASP A 205 30.53 10.89 1.02
C ASP A 205 29.63 11.01 -0.22
N LEU A 206 29.39 12.25 -0.66
CA LEU A 206 28.50 12.57 -1.79
C LEU A 206 29.32 12.90 -3.03
N SER A 207 28.98 12.32 -4.18
CA SER A 207 29.51 12.69 -5.49
C SER A 207 28.40 12.80 -6.54
N THR A 208 28.55 13.71 -7.50
CA THR A 208 27.65 13.82 -8.66
C THR A 208 28.11 12.82 -9.73
N ILE A 209 27.18 12.04 -10.29
CA ILE A 209 27.51 10.93 -11.21
C ILE A 209 26.88 11.12 -12.60
N ARG A 210 27.05 12.33 -13.14
CA ARG A 210 26.59 12.76 -14.48
C ARG A 210 27.61 13.74 -15.04
N PRO A 211 27.89 13.78 -16.35
CA PRO A 211 28.80 14.77 -16.93
C PRO A 211 28.24 16.19 -16.81
N GLU A 212 29.12 17.19 -16.90
CA GLU A 212 28.73 18.60 -16.91
C GLU A 212 27.78 18.89 -18.09
N GLY A 213 26.70 19.63 -17.85
CA GLY A 213 25.68 19.95 -18.86
C GLY A 213 24.62 18.86 -19.10
N PHE A 214 24.77 17.66 -18.53
CA PHE A 214 23.69 16.66 -18.53
C PHE A 214 22.84 16.83 -17.27
N GLU A 215 21.56 17.18 -17.44
CA GLU A 215 20.66 17.61 -16.36
C GLU A 215 19.38 16.74 -16.31
N PRO A 216 19.50 15.43 -16.02
CA PRO A 216 18.39 14.50 -16.18
C PRO A 216 17.36 14.64 -15.06
N LYS A 217 16.10 14.87 -15.46
CA LYS A 217 14.92 14.71 -14.61
C LYS A 217 14.57 13.22 -14.54
N VAL A 218 14.95 12.51 -13.48
CA VAL A 218 14.92 11.04 -13.49
C VAL A 218 13.56 10.50 -13.00
N GLY A 219 12.79 9.94 -13.94
CA GLY A 219 11.50 9.28 -13.67
C GLY A 219 11.63 7.80 -13.31
N ALA A 220 12.66 7.13 -13.82
CA ALA A 220 12.90 5.70 -13.62
C ALA A 220 14.40 5.38 -13.56
N MET A 221 14.78 4.31 -12.86
CA MET A 221 16.17 3.90 -12.71
C MET A 221 16.29 2.42 -12.38
N CYS A 222 17.27 1.71 -12.96
CA CYS A 222 17.66 0.36 -12.54
C CYS A 222 19.10 0.04 -12.96
N PHE A 223 19.68 -1.03 -12.39
CA PHE A 223 20.93 -1.60 -12.89
C PHE A 223 20.65 -2.79 -13.80
N LEU A 224 21.36 -2.87 -14.92
CA LEU A 224 21.40 -4.05 -15.77
C LEU A 224 22.28 -5.16 -15.16
N PRO A 225 22.11 -6.44 -15.57
CA PRO A 225 22.95 -7.55 -15.08
C PRO A 225 24.45 -7.37 -15.32
N ASP A 226 24.83 -6.58 -16.33
CA ASP A 226 26.21 -6.25 -16.67
C ASP A 226 26.82 -5.10 -15.83
N GLY A 227 26.04 -4.51 -14.93
CA GLY A 227 26.46 -3.44 -14.02
C GLY A 227 26.27 -2.01 -14.55
N ARG A 228 25.74 -1.83 -15.78
CA ARG A 228 25.37 -0.50 -16.28
C ARG A 228 24.17 0.06 -15.51
N LEU A 229 24.23 1.35 -15.17
CA LEU A 229 23.12 2.10 -14.60
C LEU A 229 22.26 2.65 -15.74
N VAL A 230 20.96 2.35 -15.76
CA VAL A 230 20.00 2.89 -16.72
C VAL A 230 19.05 3.85 -16.02
N ILE A 231 18.82 5.01 -16.63
CA ILE A 231 17.85 6.01 -16.19
C ILE A 231 16.84 6.33 -17.30
N GLY A 232 15.61 6.66 -16.92
CA GLY A 232 14.60 7.22 -17.81
C GLY A 232 14.30 8.67 -17.49
N THR A 233 14.24 9.53 -18.51
CA THR A 233 13.90 10.95 -18.33
C THR A 233 12.41 11.16 -18.19
N PHE A 234 12.00 12.13 -17.40
CA PHE A 234 10.60 12.50 -17.21
C PHE A 234 10.51 14.03 -17.16
N ASP A 235 9.89 14.60 -18.20
CA ASP A 235 9.57 16.03 -18.22
C ASP A 235 8.04 16.28 -18.22
N PRO A 236 7.44 16.56 -17.05
CA PRO A 236 5.98 16.68 -16.90
C PRO A 236 5.37 17.92 -17.55
N LEU A 237 6.16 18.94 -17.89
CA LEU A 237 5.65 20.26 -18.31
C LEU A 237 5.71 20.51 -19.82
N GLN A 238 5.92 19.47 -20.62
CA GLN A 238 6.01 19.59 -22.08
C GLN A 238 4.65 19.80 -22.79
N ARG A 239 3.53 19.87 -22.05
CA ARG A 239 2.18 20.00 -22.62
C ARG A 239 1.24 20.84 -21.73
N ASP A 240 0.27 21.55 -22.34
CA ASP A 240 -0.77 22.31 -21.64
C ASP A 240 -2.00 21.45 -21.35
N ASP A 241 -2.04 20.87 -20.15
CA ASP A 241 -3.08 19.94 -19.73
C ASP A 241 -4.44 20.58 -19.39
N ARG A 242 -4.59 21.91 -19.53
CA ARG A 242 -5.90 22.59 -19.39
C ARG A 242 -6.86 22.32 -20.54
N SER A 243 -6.35 21.83 -21.68
CA SER A 243 -7.13 21.61 -22.92
C SER A 243 -7.42 20.15 -23.25
N LEU A 244 -7.13 19.20 -22.33
CA LEU A 244 -7.21 17.75 -22.56
C LEU A 244 -6.35 17.20 -23.72
N PRO A 245 -5.10 17.63 -23.93
CA PRO A 245 -4.27 17.01 -24.95
C PRO A 245 -3.91 15.56 -24.58
N ASP A 246 -3.89 14.68 -25.58
CA ASP A 246 -3.40 13.31 -25.42
C ASP A 246 -1.90 13.34 -25.05
N ILE A 247 -1.41 12.36 -24.29
CA ILE A 247 0.04 12.25 -24.00
C ILE A 247 0.86 12.13 -25.30
N ASP A 248 0.24 11.66 -26.38
CA ASP A 248 0.86 11.53 -27.69
C ASP A 248 1.19 12.89 -28.35
N SER A 249 0.75 14.02 -27.77
CA SER A 249 1.18 15.36 -28.20
C SER A 249 2.50 15.80 -27.57
N LYS A 250 3.04 15.02 -26.62
CA LYS A 250 4.32 15.27 -25.94
C LYS A 250 5.46 14.77 -26.82
N GLU A 251 6.58 15.48 -26.83
CA GLU A 251 7.83 14.92 -27.36
C GLU A 251 8.24 13.69 -26.53
N PRO A 252 8.56 12.54 -27.16
CA PRO A 252 8.91 11.34 -26.42
C PRO A 252 10.14 11.50 -25.51
N ASP A 253 10.06 10.88 -24.34
CA ASP A 253 11.18 10.73 -23.42
C ASP A 253 12.12 9.59 -23.84
N LYS A 254 13.26 9.51 -23.17
CA LYS A 254 14.37 8.64 -23.53
C LYS A 254 14.90 7.85 -22.33
N LEU A 255 15.58 6.74 -22.61
CA LEU A 255 16.44 6.06 -21.66
C LEU A 255 17.91 6.34 -21.96
N TYR A 256 18.70 6.45 -20.91
CA TYR A 256 20.15 6.59 -21.00
C TYR A 256 20.85 5.56 -20.11
N ALA A 257 21.94 4.99 -20.63
CA ALA A 257 22.93 4.28 -19.82
C ALA A 257 23.99 5.27 -19.32
N ILE A 258 24.29 5.20 -18.03
CA ILE A 258 25.40 5.92 -17.38
C ILE A 258 26.56 4.95 -17.24
N LEU A 259 27.60 5.17 -18.04
CA LEU A 259 28.83 4.38 -18.03
C LEU A 259 29.85 5.02 -17.08
N ASN A 260 30.71 4.20 -16.48
CA ASN A 260 31.67 4.63 -15.47
C ASN A 260 31.03 5.45 -14.34
N TRP A 261 29.79 5.12 -13.95
CA TRP A 261 29.05 5.80 -12.88
C TRP A 261 29.80 5.77 -11.54
N ASP A 262 30.76 4.86 -11.38
CA ASP A 262 31.60 4.66 -10.21
C ASP A 262 32.91 5.46 -10.24
N ALA A 263 33.21 6.18 -11.33
CA ALA A 263 34.39 7.02 -11.46
C ALA A 263 34.49 8.06 -10.32
N GLU A 264 35.71 8.36 -9.91
CA GLU A 264 35.97 9.39 -8.88
C GLU A 264 36.02 10.80 -9.51
N ASP A 265 36.32 10.90 -10.81
CA ASP A 265 36.28 12.15 -11.59
C ASP A 265 35.00 12.18 -12.45
N GLN A 266 34.20 13.22 -12.27
CA GLN A 266 32.94 13.44 -12.99
C GLN A 266 33.12 13.49 -14.52
N SER A 267 34.31 13.89 -15.01
CA SER A 267 34.60 14.01 -16.44
C SER A 267 34.82 12.66 -17.15
N GLU A 268 35.01 11.57 -16.39
CA GLU A 268 35.15 10.20 -16.93
C GLU A 268 33.79 9.50 -17.11
N ILE A 269 32.72 10.13 -16.66
CA ILE A 269 31.36 9.59 -16.73
C ILE A 269 30.79 9.85 -18.12
N GLU A 270 30.38 8.77 -18.79
CA GLU A 270 29.80 8.83 -20.12
C GLU A 270 28.31 8.51 -20.08
N VAL A 271 27.55 9.13 -20.98
CA VAL A 271 26.10 8.95 -21.09
C VAL A 271 25.78 8.53 -22.51
N VAL A 272 25.06 7.42 -22.66
CA VAL A 272 24.66 6.85 -23.95
C VAL A 272 23.15 6.74 -23.99
N GLU A 273 22.52 7.26 -25.04
CA GLU A 273 21.09 7.05 -25.30
C GLU A 273 20.87 5.58 -25.70
N ILE A 274 19.90 4.91 -25.09
CA ILE A 274 19.67 3.48 -25.32
C ILE A 274 18.22 3.13 -25.68
N ALA A 275 17.26 4.06 -25.56
CA ALA A 275 15.90 3.85 -26.04
C ALA A 275 15.17 5.20 -26.19
N THR A 276 14.20 5.27 -27.10
CA THR A 276 13.35 6.44 -27.37
C THR A 276 11.87 6.04 -27.36
N ASP A 277 10.98 6.95 -27.79
CA ASP A 277 9.55 6.67 -28.00
C ASP A 277 8.79 6.27 -26.72
N LEU A 278 9.28 6.73 -25.56
CA LEU A 278 8.65 6.54 -24.27
C LEU A 278 7.91 7.80 -23.82
N TYR A 279 7.00 7.64 -22.86
CA TYR A 279 6.17 8.75 -22.37
C TYR A 279 6.14 8.71 -20.85
N GLU A 280 6.96 9.55 -20.23
CA GLU A 280 7.16 9.64 -18.79
C GLU A 280 7.50 8.25 -18.18
N PRO A 281 8.61 7.62 -18.61
CA PRO A 281 9.09 6.38 -18.00
C PRO A 281 9.23 6.61 -16.50
N SER A 282 8.38 5.92 -15.76
CA SER A 282 8.17 6.12 -14.32
C SER A 282 8.66 4.92 -13.52
N ALA A 283 8.99 3.81 -14.17
CA ALA A 283 9.79 2.76 -13.57
C ALA A 283 10.50 1.89 -14.59
N LEU A 284 11.58 1.28 -14.13
CA LEU A 284 12.37 0.29 -14.85
C LEU A 284 12.63 -0.89 -13.92
N CYS A 285 12.66 -2.10 -14.47
CA CYS A 285 13.18 -3.26 -13.77
C CYS A 285 13.84 -4.24 -14.73
N VAL A 286 14.70 -5.08 -14.18
CA VAL A 286 15.18 -6.28 -14.86
C VAL A 286 14.37 -7.46 -14.34
N TYR A 287 13.73 -8.20 -15.25
CA TYR A 287 12.98 -9.42 -14.95
C TYR A 287 13.48 -10.53 -15.87
N GLU A 288 13.92 -11.65 -15.28
CA GLU A 288 14.51 -12.79 -16.01
C GLU A 288 15.66 -12.39 -16.97
N GLY A 289 16.45 -11.38 -16.58
CA GLY A 289 17.59 -10.88 -17.34
C GLY A 289 17.26 -9.81 -18.39
N GLU A 290 15.99 -9.48 -18.56
CA GLU A 290 15.49 -8.60 -19.62
C GLU A 290 14.99 -7.27 -19.03
N LEU A 291 15.13 -6.18 -19.79
CA LEU A 291 14.73 -4.85 -19.37
C LEU A 291 13.24 -4.60 -19.64
N TYR A 292 12.52 -4.13 -18.62
CA TYR A 292 11.13 -3.71 -18.75
C TYR A 292 10.96 -2.27 -18.31
N VAL A 293 10.06 -1.55 -18.98
CA VAL A 293 9.72 -0.16 -18.69
C VAL A 293 8.22 -0.02 -18.43
N ALA A 294 7.89 0.67 -17.34
CA ALA A 294 6.54 1.17 -17.11
C ALA A 294 6.51 2.67 -17.46
N HIS A 295 5.57 3.04 -18.31
CA HIS A 295 5.37 4.41 -18.74
C HIS A 295 3.85 4.67 -18.88
N ARG A 296 3.45 5.90 -19.20
CA ARG A 296 2.09 6.42 -19.01
C ARG A 296 0.93 5.46 -19.33
N LYS A 297 0.97 4.82 -20.50
CA LYS A 297 -0.15 4.05 -21.08
C LYS A 297 0.00 2.53 -20.96
N ARG A 298 1.22 2.04 -20.69
CA ARG A 298 1.54 0.61 -20.82
C ARG A 298 2.84 0.22 -20.13
N VAL A 299 3.07 -1.07 -20.07
CA VAL A 299 4.34 -1.71 -19.70
C VAL A 299 4.88 -2.43 -20.93
N GLU A 300 6.16 -2.24 -21.22
CA GLU A 300 6.84 -2.82 -22.38
C GLU A 300 8.11 -3.56 -21.95
N LYS A 301 8.44 -4.64 -22.66
CA LYS A 301 9.75 -5.30 -22.64
C LYS A 301 10.62 -4.66 -23.72
N LEU A 302 11.82 -4.25 -23.37
CA LEU A 302 12.79 -3.64 -24.28
C LEU A 302 13.81 -4.69 -24.72
N LEU A 303 14.02 -4.80 -26.02
CA LEU A 303 14.91 -5.78 -26.64
C LEU A 303 15.95 -5.08 -27.52
N ASP A 304 17.22 -5.41 -27.26
CA ASP A 304 18.37 -5.11 -28.10
C ASP A 304 18.59 -6.33 -29.00
N THR A 305 18.13 -6.26 -30.26
CA THR A 305 18.08 -7.40 -31.18
C THR A 305 19.32 -7.56 -32.04
N ASP A 306 20.12 -6.49 -32.18
CA ASP A 306 21.40 -6.50 -32.89
C ASP A 306 22.64 -6.45 -31.98
N ASN A 307 22.41 -6.35 -30.66
CA ASN A 307 23.39 -6.38 -29.58
C ASN A 307 24.38 -5.19 -29.64
N ASP A 308 23.90 -4.01 -30.05
CA ASP A 308 24.68 -2.76 -30.12
C ASP A 308 24.58 -1.90 -28.84
N GLY A 309 23.69 -2.29 -27.91
CA GLY A 309 23.44 -1.61 -26.64
C GLY A 309 22.28 -0.62 -26.67
N TYR A 310 21.63 -0.43 -27.81
CA TYR A 310 20.37 0.28 -28.00
C TYR A 310 19.19 -0.73 -27.98
N PHE A 311 18.03 -0.32 -27.51
CA PHE A 311 16.83 -1.16 -27.42
C PHE A 311 15.79 -0.68 -28.43
N GLU A 312 15.91 -1.13 -29.67
CA GLU A 312 15.06 -0.72 -30.80
C GLU A 312 13.70 -1.42 -30.83
N THR A 313 13.54 -2.55 -30.14
CA THR A 313 12.28 -3.31 -30.15
C THR A 313 11.55 -3.20 -28.81
N HIS A 314 10.32 -2.70 -28.86
CA HIS A 314 9.42 -2.58 -27.72
C HIS A 314 8.27 -3.60 -27.86
N GLU A 315 8.25 -4.59 -26.98
CA GLU A 315 7.18 -5.59 -26.93
C GLU A 315 6.15 -5.20 -25.87
N LEU A 316 4.89 -5.01 -26.29
CA LEU A 316 3.79 -4.70 -25.37
C LEU A 316 3.54 -5.86 -24.40
N ILE A 317 3.61 -5.57 -23.10
CA ILE A 317 3.39 -6.53 -22.02
C ILE A 317 2.05 -6.30 -21.33
N ALA A 318 1.69 -5.06 -21.00
CA ALA A 318 0.41 -4.78 -20.38
C ALA A 318 -0.08 -3.37 -20.68
N ASP A 319 -1.38 -3.22 -20.87
CA ASP A 319 -2.07 -1.94 -21.04
C ASP A 319 -3.50 -2.03 -20.44
N GLY A 320 -4.42 -1.18 -20.91
CA GLY A 320 -5.84 -1.23 -20.53
C GLY A 320 -6.24 -0.22 -19.46
N TRP A 321 -5.33 0.67 -19.06
CA TRP A 321 -5.64 1.85 -18.23
C TRP A 321 -5.54 3.15 -19.04
N GLU A 322 -6.31 4.15 -18.66
CA GLU A 322 -6.31 5.45 -19.33
C GLU A 322 -5.14 6.33 -18.89
N GLY A 323 -4.55 7.13 -19.78
CA GLY A 323 -3.42 8.04 -19.45
C GLY A 323 -3.65 9.51 -19.83
N TRP A 324 -4.89 9.96 -19.92
CA TRP A 324 -5.25 11.29 -20.45
C TRP A 324 -4.83 12.44 -19.53
N ASN A 325 -4.83 12.23 -18.23
CA ASN A 325 -4.60 13.30 -17.26
C ASN A 325 -3.16 13.34 -16.77
N TYR A 326 -2.55 14.53 -16.67
CA TYR A 326 -1.16 14.76 -16.25
C TYR A 326 -0.72 14.00 -15.00
N HIS A 327 -1.66 13.68 -14.10
CA HIS A 327 -1.39 13.03 -12.83
C HIS A 327 -1.60 11.49 -12.84
N GLN A 328 -1.78 10.88 -14.02
CA GLN A 328 -2.08 9.46 -14.22
C GLN A 328 -0.83 8.65 -14.63
N PHE A 329 0.08 8.44 -13.69
CA PHE A 329 1.32 7.69 -13.84
C PHE A 329 1.14 6.19 -13.63
N VAL A 330 2.17 5.44 -14.04
CA VAL A 330 2.35 4.01 -13.74
C VAL A 330 3.62 3.90 -12.89
N PHE A 331 3.44 3.89 -11.58
CA PHE A 331 4.56 3.90 -10.65
C PHE A 331 4.99 2.49 -10.26
N GLY A 332 6.30 2.37 -10.00
CA GLY A 332 6.95 1.08 -9.82
C GLY A 332 7.01 0.26 -11.11
N LEU A 333 7.86 -0.74 -11.10
CA LEU A 333 7.66 -2.00 -11.81
C LEU A 333 8.49 -2.98 -10.99
N LEU A 334 7.83 -3.81 -10.20
CA LEU A 334 8.48 -4.60 -9.16
C LEU A 334 8.37 -6.09 -9.51
N PRO A 335 9.49 -6.74 -9.87
CA PRO A 335 9.60 -8.19 -9.91
C PRO A 335 9.33 -8.80 -8.54
N HIS A 336 8.33 -9.66 -8.43
CA HIS A 336 8.07 -10.43 -7.21
C HIS A 336 7.27 -11.70 -7.53
N ASN A 337 7.67 -12.84 -6.97
CA ASN A 337 6.99 -14.14 -7.13
C ASN A 337 6.64 -14.53 -8.59
N GLY A 338 7.55 -14.25 -9.54
CA GLY A 338 7.36 -14.59 -10.95
C GLY A 338 6.27 -13.77 -11.66
N LYS A 339 5.96 -12.58 -11.14
CA LYS A 339 5.07 -11.57 -11.71
C LYS A 339 5.74 -10.18 -11.61
N LEU A 340 5.15 -9.20 -12.28
CA LEU A 340 5.49 -7.79 -12.15
C LEU A 340 4.35 -7.06 -11.43
N TYR A 341 4.67 -6.09 -10.58
CA TYR A 341 3.67 -5.27 -9.91
C TYR A 341 3.88 -3.79 -10.22
N ALA A 342 2.79 -3.06 -10.42
CA ALA A 342 2.81 -1.62 -10.63
C ALA A 342 1.63 -0.96 -9.90
N ALA A 343 1.71 0.36 -9.71
CA ALA A 343 0.71 1.15 -9.02
C ALA A 343 0.19 2.27 -9.93
N LEU A 344 -1.12 2.32 -10.14
CA LEU A 344 -1.76 3.27 -11.04
C LEU A 344 -2.28 4.48 -10.24
N SER A 345 -1.69 5.66 -10.43
CA SER A 345 -2.17 6.89 -9.78
C SER A 345 -3.47 7.40 -10.41
N THR A 346 -4.13 8.32 -9.72
CA THR A 346 -5.42 8.91 -10.10
C THR A 346 -5.25 10.28 -10.76
N ALA A 347 -6.21 10.62 -11.62
CA ALA A 347 -6.31 11.95 -12.22
C ALA A 347 -6.46 13.05 -11.16
N MET A 348 -5.80 14.18 -11.42
CA MET A 348 -6.03 15.44 -10.73
C MET A 348 -6.52 16.47 -11.73
N ALA A 349 -7.35 17.39 -11.29
CA ALA A 349 -7.80 18.44 -12.18
C ALA A 349 -7.75 19.80 -11.50
N PRO A 350 -7.56 20.89 -12.26
CA PRO A 350 -7.49 22.22 -11.69
C PRO A 350 -8.80 22.58 -10.98
N PRO A 351 -8.74 23.27 -9.82
CA PRO A 351 -9.92 23.76 -9.11
C PRO A 351 -10.88 24.61 -9.97
N ALA A 352 -10.39 25.17 -11.08
CA ALA A 352 -11.15 26.05 -11.97
C ALA A 352 -12.16 25.32 -12.88
N TRP A 353 -12.14 23.98 -12.96
CA TRP A 353 -13.11 23.25 -13.79
C TRP A 353 -14.47 23.18 -13.09
N GLU A 354 -15.54 23.53 -13.80
CA GLU A 354 -16.90 23.41 -13.29
C GLU A 354 -17.18 21.97 -12.83
N GLY A 355 -17.87 21.80 -11.70
CA GLY A 355 -18.15 20.48 -11.11
C GLY A 355 -17.02 19.88 -10.28
N MET A 356 -15.84 20.52 -10.22
CA MET A 356 -14.80 20.19 -9.24
C MET A 356 -15.20 20.72 -7.87
N GLN A 357 -15.36 19.84 -6.89
CA GLN A 357 -15.49 20.22 -5.48
C GLN A 357 -14.17 20.02 -4.71
N ASP A 358 -13.25 19.24 -5.28
CA ASP A 358 -11.91 18.94 -4.76
C ASP A 358 -10.91 18.74 -5.91
N ASN A 359 -9.65 18.43 -5.60
CA ASN A 359 -8.57 18.25 -6.58
C ASN A 359 -8.56 16.87 -7.28
N ALA A 360 -9.60 16.03 -7.13
CA ALA A 360 -9.66 14.68 -7.71
C ALA A 360 -10.45 14.65 -9.04
N GLY A 361 -9.84 14.17 -10.12
CA GLY A 361 -10.52 13.97 -11.40
C GLY A 361 -11.28 12.64 -11.46
N PRO A 362 -12.26 12.49 -12.40
CA PRO A 362 -12.87 11.20 -12.67
C PRO A 362 -11.85 10.22 -13.25
N ASN A 363 -11.97 8.94 -12.89
CA ASN A 363 -10.99 7.91 -13.22
C ASN A 363 -11.65 6.69 -13.86
N GLY A 364 -10.93 6.02 -14.78
CA GLY A 364 -11.33 4.73 -15.33
C GLY A 364 -11.20 3.57 -14.31
N PRO A 365 -11.71 2.37 -14.63
CA PRO A 365 -11.85 1.26 -13.66
C PRO A 365 -10.57 0.77 -12.96
N LEU A 366 -9.41 0.82 -13.64
CA LEU A 366 -8.13 0.36 -13.07
C LEU A 366 -7.36 1.45 -12.32
N ARG A 367 -7.70 2.73 -12.48
CA ARG A 367 -6.93 3.82 -11.85
C ARG A 367 -7.12 3.81 -10.33
N GLY A 368 -6.11 4.22 -9.57
CA GLY A 368 -6.11 4.13 -8.10
C GLY A 368 -6.03 2.70 -7.57
N SER A 369 -5.29 1.82 -8.27
CA SER A 369 -5.10 0.40 -7.92
C SER A 369 -3.63 -0.02 -7.90
N ILE A 370 -3.33 -1.07 -7.14
CA ILE A 370 -2.14 -1.90 -7.39
C ILE A 370 -2.53 -2.95 -8.41
N ILE A 371 -1.74 -3.08 -9.47
CA ILE A 371 -1.90 -4.10 -10.51
C ILE A 371 -0.82 -5.16 -10.41
N GLU A 372 -1.23 -6.42 -10.56
CA GLU A 372 -0.34 -7.54 -10.86
C GLU A 372 -0.35 -7.75 -12.37
N ILE A 373 0.84 -7.86 -12.94
CA ILE A 373 1.10 -8.06 -14.36
C ILE A 373 1.78 -9.42 -14.51
N ASP A 374 1.21 -10.24 -15.38
CA ASP A 374 1.84 -11.48 -15.81
C ASP A 374 2.49 -11.23 -17.18
N PRO A 375 3.84 -11.20 -17.26
CA PRO A 375 4.53 -10.86 -18.48
C PRO A 375 4.38 -11.91 -19.58
N GLU A 376 4.24 -13.19 -19.22
CA GLU A 376 4.04 -14.29 -20.17
C GLU A 376 2.59 -14.30 -20.67
N ALA A 377 1.65 -13.92 -19.80
CA ALA A 377 0.25 -13.76 -20.14
C ALA A 377 -0.09 -12.52 -20.94
N ARG A 378 0.73 -11.48 -20.79
CA ARG A 378 0.43 -10.13 -21.21
C ARG A 378 -0.92 -9.63 -20.65
N THR A 379 -1.14 -9.89 -19.36
CA THR A 379 -2.38 -9.50 -18.65
C THR A 379 -2.07 -8.69 -17.41
N ALA A 380 -2.93 -7.71 -17.09
CA ALA A 380 -2.85 -6.92 -15.86
C ALA A 380 -4.18 -6.95 -15.10
N TYR A 381 -4.11 -7.12 -13.78
CA TYR A 381 -5.30 -7.18 -12.91
C TYR A 381 -5.10 -6.34 -11.65
N ALA A 382 -6.11 -5.55 -11.28
CA ALA A 382 -6.12 -4.84 -10.01
C ALA A 382 -6.23 -5.84 -8.85
N ILE A 383 -5.22 -5.91 -7.97
CA ILE A 383 -5.22 -6.78 -6.79
C ILE A 383 -5.62 -6.04 -5.52
N ALA A 384 -5.51 -4.71 -5.49
CA ALA A 384 -5.90 -3.83 -4.39
C ALA A 384 -6.29 -2.45 -4.92
N GLY A 385 -7.01 -1.64 -4.16
CA GLY A 385 -7.46 -0.34 -4.64
C GLY A 385 -7.68 0.73 -3.57
N GLY A 386 -8.01 1.94 -4.01
CA GLY A 386 -8.13 3.10 -3.12
C GLY A 386 -6.81 3.81 -2.86
N LEU A 387 -5.96 3.86 -3.88
CA LEU A 387 -4.71 4.61 -3.90
C LEU A 387 -4.92 5.96 -4.61
N ARG A 388 -4.10 6.95 -4.28
CA ARG A 388 -4.15 8.28 -4.90
C ARG A 388 -2.97 8.49 -5.86
N THR A 389 -1.77 8.55 -5.33
CA THR A 389 -0.52 8.84 -6.06
C THR A 389 0.60 8.00 -5.49
N PRO A 390 0.61 6.69 -5.80
CA PRO A 390 1.50 5.75 -5.15
C PRO A 390 2.89 5.69 -5.80
N ASN A 391 3.72 6.74 -5.64
CA ASN A 391 5.05 6.87 -6.29
C ASN A 391 6.14 5.96 -5.69
N GLY A 392 5.77 4.92 -4.95
CA GLY A 392 6.71 3.97 -4.38
C GLY A 392 6.09 2.58 -4.26
N LEU A 393 6.80 1.59 -4.78
CA LEU A 393 6.47 0.18 -4.65
C LEU A 393 7.74 -0.59 -4.27
N GLY A 394 7.64 -1.53 -3.33
CA GLY A 394 8.79 -2.33 -2.92
C GLY A 394 8.41 -3.55 -2.10
N VAL A 395 9.45 -4.22 -1.61
CA VAL A 395 9.33 -5.40 -0.75
C VAL A 395 10.02 -5.12 0.57
N THR A 396 9.35 -5.47 1.66
CA THR A 396 9.93 -5.47 3.00
C THR A 396 10.96 -6.58 3.16
N PRO A 397 11.87 -6.51 4.15
CA PRO A 397 12.87 -7.56 4.37
C PRO A 397 12.29 -8.97 4.64
N ASP A 398 11.06 -9.07 5.16
CA ASP A 398 10.33 -10.33 5.35
C ASP A 398 9.53 -10.78 4.11
N GLY A 399 9.64 -10.05 2.99
CA GLY A 399 9.08 -10.45 1.70
C GLY A 399 7.68 -9.91 1.40
N ALA A 400 7.07 -9.09 2.27
CA ALA A 400 5.76 -8.52 2.00
C ALA A 400 5.83 -7.33 1.03
N LEU A 401 4.90 -7.30 0.07
CA LEU A 401 4.70 -6.19 -0.84
C LEU A 401 4.23 -4.95 -0.07
N ILE A 402 4.82 -3.78 -0.37
CA ILE A 402 4.43 -2.49 0.21
C ILE A 402 4.33 -1.41 -0.86
N TYR A 403 3.57 -0.38 -0.57
CA TYR A 403 3.57 0.85 -1.35
C TYR A 403 3.63 2.10 -0.47
N LEU A 404 4.04 3.20 -1.09
CA LEU A 404 4.01 4.54 -0.54
C LEU A 404 3.03 5.38 -1.33
N ASP A 405 2.18 6.14 -0.64
CA ASP A 405 1.18 7.02 -1.24
C ASP A 405 1.34 8.46 -0.74
N ASN A 406 1.11 9.43 -1.62
CA ASN A 406 1.10 10.83 -1.27
C ASN A 406 -0.25 11.21 -0.63
N GLN A 407 -0.23 12.14 0.34
CA GLN A 407 -1.45 12.73 0.89
C GLN A 407 -2.31 13.41 -0.18
N GLY A 408 -3.57 13.66 0.13
CA GLY A 408 -4.49 14.48 -0.67
C GLY A 408 -5.93 14.16 -0.32
N THR A 409 -6.83 14.22 -1.30
CA THR A 409 -8.25 13.88 -1.14
C THR A 409 -8.40 12.49 -0.51
N TRP A 410 -9.15 12.39 0.60
CA TRP A 410 -9.37 11.19 1.43
C TRP A 410 -8.11 10.55 2.06
N MET A 411 -6.94 11.12 1.79
CA MET A 411 -5.65 10.66 2.27
C MET A 411 -5.03 11.74 3.17
N PRO A 412 -5.28 11.71 4.50
CA PRO A 412 -4.93 12.81 5.40
C PRO A 412 -3.46 13.22 5.38
N SER A 413 -2.60 12.22 5.31
CA SER A 413 -1.15 12.32 5.28
C SER A 413 -0.60 11.25 4.35
N SER A 414 0.65 11.40 3.93
CA SER A 414 1.35 10.36 3.18
C SER A 414 1.40 9.06 4.00
N VAL A 415 1.46 7.91 3.33
CA VAL A 415 1.45 6.60 4.01
C VAL A 415 2.47 5.64 3.41
N LEU A 416 2.98 4.74 4.26
CA LEU A 416 3.54 3.44 3.86
C LEU A 416 2.55 2.37 4.29
N ALA A 417 2.14 1.48 3.37
CA ALA A 417 1.22 0.41 3.69
C ALA A 417 1.59 -0.92 3.02
N GLU A 418 1.31 -2.02 3.73
CA GLU A 418 1.38 -3.38 3.20
C GLU A 418 0.29 -3.58 2.14
N ILE A 419 0.67 -4.14 1.00
CA ILE A 419 -0.25 -4.51 -0.09
C ILE A 419 -0.81 -5.89 0.23
N ILE A 420 -2.10 -5.91 0.55
CA ILE A 420 -2.84 -7.13 0.84
C ILE A 420 -3.91 -7.24 -0.25
N PRO A 421 -3.87 -8.27 -1.11
CA PRO A 421 -4.87 -8.46 -2.15
C PRO A 421 -6.31 -8.42 -1.59
N GLY A 422 -7.23 -7.81 -2.33
CA GLY A 422 -8.62 -7.65 -1.95
C GLY A 422 -8.92 -6.48 -1.00
N ARG A 423 -7.92 -5.67 -0.63
CA ARG A 423 -8.09 -4.56 0.32
C ARG A 423 -8.29 -3.19 -0.35
N PHE A 424 -8.85 -2.28 0.45
CA PHE A 424 -9.09 -0.88 0.11
C PHE A 424 -8.30 0.06 1.04
N TYR A 425 -7.70 1.11 0.49
CA TYR A 425 -6.76 1.97 1.22
C TYR A 425 -7.24 3.41 1.49
N GLY A 426 -8.42 3.78 1.00
CA GLY A 426 -9.13 4.98 1.45
C GLY A 426 -9.39 6.05 0.40
N HIS A 427 -8.73 6.04 -0.76
CA HIS A 427 -9.01 7.01 -1.83
C HIS A 427 -10.23 6.61 -2.66
N TYR A 428 -11.16 7.54 -2.88
CA TYR A 428 -12.40 7.29 -3.61
C TYR A 428 -12.38 7.95 -5.00
N ASN A 429 -12.50 7.14 -6.06
CA ASN A 429 -12.25 7.55 -7.45
C ASN A 429 -13.47 8.13 -8.22
N TRP A 430 -14.68 8.04 -7.66
CA TRP A 430 -15.94 8.34 -8.37
C TRP A 430 -16.60 9.66 -7.96
N THR A 431 -15.99 10.42 -7.04
CA THR A 431 -16.70 11.46 -6.29
C THR A 431 -17.11 12.67 -7.12
N ASN A 432 -16.48 12.93 -8.27
CA ASN A 432 -16.73 14.14 -9.07
C ASN A 432 -17.27 13.84 -10.48
N PHE A 433 -18.33 14.56 -10.83
CA PHE A 433 -18.80 14.70 -12.21
C PHE A 433 -18.29 16.02 -12.79
N VAL A 434 -17.56 15.93 -13.89
CA VAL A 434 -16.93 17.07 -14.55
C VAL A 434 -17.61 17.27 -15.91
N PRO A 435 -18.36 18.36 -16.14
CA PRO A 435 -19.12 18.57 -17.38
C PRO A 435 -18.28 18.51 -18.65
N MET A 436 -17.03 18.99 -18.60
CA MET A 436 -16.09 18.92 -19.73
C MET A 436 -15.70 17.49 -20.09
N LEU A 437 -15.86 16.54 -19.16
CA LEU A 437 -15.55 15.12 -19.35
C LEU A 437 -16.80 14.24 -19.48
N LYS A 438 -18.00 14.81 -19.61
CA LYS A 438 -19.27 14.05 -19.63
C LYS A 438 -19.32 12.97 -20.71
N ASP A 439 -18.66 13.18 -21.85
CA ASP A 439 -18.68 12.22 -22.96
C ASP A 439 -17.75 11.03 -22.67
N ARG A 440 -16.73 11.22 -21.83
CA ARG A 440 -15.82 10.17 -21.35
C ARG A 440 -16.36 9.50 -20.07
N PHE A 441 -16.93 10.30 -19.16
CA PHE A 441 -17.40 9.90 -17.83
C PHE A 441 -18.81 10.43 -17.57
N PRO A 442 -19.85 9.84 -18.21
CA PRO A 442 -21.22 10.36 -18.16
C PRO A 442 -21.86 10.34 -16.77
N GLN A 443 -21.31 9.54 -15.85
CA GLN A 443 -21.78 9.41 -14.46
C GLN A 443 -20.68 9.77 -13.44
N GLY A 444 -19.58 10.38 -13.89
CA GLY A 444 -18.37 10.55 -13.08
C GLY A 444 -17.40 9.38 -13.20
N GLY A 445 -16.38 9.36 -12.34
CA GLY A 445 -15.36 8.30 -12.33
C GLY A 445 -15.91 6.94 -11.88
N HIS A 446 -15.15 5.88 -12.14
CA HIS A 446 -15.48 4.52 -11.69
C HIS A 446 -14.98 4.27 -10.26
N PRO A 447 -15.80 3.68 -9.38
CA PRO A 447 -15.32 3.27 -8.07
C PRO A 447 -14.29 2.15 -8.20
N SER A 448 -13.33 2.12 -7.27
CA SER A 448 -12.48 0.94 -7.09
C SER A 448 -13.36 -0.30 -6.89
N VAL A 449 -12.98 -1.43 -7.50
CA VAL A 449 -13.67 -2.72 -7.29
C VAL A 449 -13.64 -3.19 -5.84
N TYR A 450 -12.77 -2.58 -5.02
CA TYR A 450 -12.60 -2.80 -3.59
C TYR A 450 -13.24 -1.71 -2.72
N ALA A 451 -13.91 -0.70 -3.30
CA ALA A 451 -14.46 0.43 -2.53
C ALA A 451 -15.53 0.05 -1.49
N ASP A 452 -16.09 -1.16 -1.57
CA ASP A 452 -17.01 -1.72 -0.57
C ASP A 452 -16.30 -2.30 0.66
N ARG A 453 -14.96 -2.37 0.63
CA ARG A 453 -14.13 -2.88 1.74
C ARG A 453 -13.81 -1.78 2.73
N PRO A 454 -13.69 -2.11 4.03
CA PRO A 454 -13.23 -1.17 5.03
C PRO A 454 -11.80 -0.71 4.70
N ARG A 455 -11.49 0.54 5.05
CA ARG A 455 -10.14 1.10 4.92
C ARG A 455 -9.14 0.24 5.69
N THR A 456 -8.03 -0.06 5.04
CA THR A 456 -6.87 -0.75 5.61
C THR A 456 -5.98 0.27 6.31
N PRO A 457 -5.61 0.06 7.58
CA PRO A 457 -4.68 0.95 8.27
C PRO A 457 -3.30 0.88 7.61
N PRO A 458 -2.61 2.02 7.45
CA PRO A 458 -1.24 2.01 6.94
C PRO A 458 -0.29 1.42 7.98
N ALA A 459 0.85 0.89 7.53
CA ALA A 459 1.93 0.50 8.43
C ALA A 459 2.56 1.74 9.07
N LEU A 460 2.73 2.81 8.28
CA LEU A 460 3.14 4.12 8.77
C LEU A 460 2.27 5.20 8.18
N TRP A 461 1.78 6.09 9.03
CA TRP A 461 1.53 7.46 8.64
C TRP A 461 2.86 8.20 8.53
N LEU A 462 3.03 8.97 7.47
CA LEU A 462 4.20 9.79 7.19
C LEU A 462 3.75 11.25 7.29
N PRO A 463 3.96 11.92 8.44
CA PRO A 463 3.36 13.21 8.73
C PRO A 463 3.73 14.31 7.72
N GLN A 464 2.69 14.78 7.03
CA GLN A 464 2.73 15.90 6.09
C GLN A 464 3.22 17.17 6.79
N ASN A 465 3.98 18.01 6.08
CA ASN A 465 4.50 19.28 6.57
C ASN A 465 5.45 19.15 7.78
N GLU A 466 5.92 17.94 8.10
CA GLU A 466 6.81 17.66 9.23
C GLU A 466 8.05 16.88 8.79
N VAL A 467 7.84 15.78 8.08
CA VAL A 467 8.92 14.85 7.72
C VAL A 467 8.83 14.36 6.29
N VAL A 468 7.63 14.18 5.74
CA VAL A 468 7.39 13.66 4.38
C VAL A 468 6.16 14.33 3.78
N ASN A 469 6.28 14.84 2.55
CA ASN A 469 5.16 15.35 1.75
C ASN A 469 4.95 14.55 0.46
N SER A 470 6.01 14.03 -0.14
CA SER A 470 5.91 13.27 -1.39
C SER A 470 6.86 12.08 -1.34
N PRO A 471 6.51 10.99 -0.64
CA PRO A 471 7.35 9.82 -0.55
C PRO A 471 7.45 9.14 -1.92
N THR A 472 8.62 8.59 -2.22
CA THR A 472 8.90 7.95 -3.51
C THR A 472 9.36 6.51 -3.31
N GLN A 473 10.38 6.04 -4.02
CA GLN A 473 10.77 4.63 -4.02
C GLN A 473 11.19 4.15 -2.61
N PRO A 474 10.58 3.08 -2.08
CA PRO A 474 11.08 2.40 -0.89
C PRO A 474 12.23 1.45 -1.29
N LEU A 475 13.29 1.39 -0.47
CA LEU A 475 14.46 0.56 -0.74
C LEU A 475 14.92 -0.18 0.54
N PRO A 476 14.92 -1.52 0.58
CA PRO A 476 15.38 -2.25 1.77
C PRO A 476 16.89 -2.09 1.98
N ILE A 477 17.31 -2.02 3.25
CA ILE A 477 18.71 -1.94 3.67
C ILE A 477 19.22 -3.36 3.95
N THR A 478 20.19 -3.81 3.15
CA THR A 478 20.69 -5.19 3.18
C THR A 478 21.97 -5.36 4.01
N ASP A 479 22.68 -4.27 4.31
CA ASP A 479 23.94 -4.27 5.05
C ASP A 479 24.09 -3.06 6.00
N GLY A 480 25.07 -3.10 6.90
CA GLY A 480 25.39 -2.04 7.84
C GLY A 480 24.51 -2.02 9.11
N PRO A 481 24.59 -0.96 9.93
CA PRO A 481 23.97 -0.90 11.26
C PRO A 481 22.44 -0.94 11.23
N PHE A 482 21.84 -0.58 10.10
CA PHE A 482 20.39 -0.55 9.88
C PHE A 482 19.90 -1.68 8.97
N LYS A 483 20.67 -2.77 8.80
CA LYS A 483 20.24 -3.97 8.08
C LYS A 483 18.87 -4.45 8.54
N GLY A 484 17.99 -4.77 7.59
CA GLY A 484 16.60 -5.18 7.86
C GLY A 484 15.63 -4.01 8.06
N GLN A 485 16.06 -2.78 7.76
CA GLN A 485 15.21 -1.60 7.70
C GLN A 485 15.03 -1.14 6.25
N MET A 486 14.39 0.01 6.03
CA MET A 486 14.17 0.57 4.70
C MET A 486 14.56 2.04 4.61
N LEU A 487 14.86 2.49 3.41
CA LEU A 487 14.97 3.88 3.01
C LEU A 487 13.74 4.30 2.22
N VAL A 488 13.37 5.58 2.34
CA VAL A 488 12.27 6.19 1.58
C VAL A 488 12.75 7.52 1.01
N GLY A 489 12.68 7.67 -0.30
CA GLY A 489 12.97 8.93 -0.98
C GLY A 489 11.87 9.96 -0.73
N GLU A 490 12.23 11.24 -0.76
CA GLU A 490 11.27 12.33 -0.57
C GLU A 490 11.52 13.38 -1.67
N LEU A 491 10.47 13.68 -2.44
CA LEU A 491 10.52 14.62 -3.57
C LEU A 491 10.33 16.10 -3.17
N THR A 492 9.36 16.44 -2.33
CA THR A 492 8.97 17.85 -2.06
C THR A 492 9.78 18.50 -0.93
N ALA A 493 9.94 17.82 0.20
CA ALA A 493 10.88 18.18 1.27
C ALA A 493 12.35 17.81 0.95
N GLY A 494 12.58 16.97 -0.05
CA GLY A 494 13.88 16.45 -0.47
C GLY A 494 14.48 15.40 0.48
N GLY A 495 15.59 14.82 0.04
CA GLY A 495 16.41 13.94 0.85
C GLY A 495 15.86 12.51 0.95
N VAL A 496 16.35 11.78 1.95
CA VAL A 496 15.98 10.39 2.23
C VAL A 496 15.60 10.25 3.70
N ARG A 497 14.62 9.39 3.97
CA ARG A 497 14.16 9.01 5.31
C ARG A 497 14.47 7.54 5.57
N ARG A 498 14.56 7.17 6.84
CA ARG A 498 14.76 5.77 7.26
C ARG A 498 13.51 5.26 7.95
N VAL A 499 13.17 4.01 7.71
CA VAL A 499 11.96 3.35 8.18
C VAL A 499 12.36 2.05 8.90
N PHE A 500 11.94 1.95 10.15
CA PHE A 500 11.93 0.71 10.92
C PHE A 500 10.52 0.14 10.93
N LEU A 501 10.37 -1.14 10.61
CA LEU A 501 9.09 -1.85 10.63
C LEU A 501 9.18 -3.06 11.54
N GLU A 502 8.06 -3.38 12.17
CA GLU A 502 7.85 -4.60 12.93
C GLU A 502 6.42 -5.11 12.70
N ARG A 503 6.23 -6.42 12.89
CA ARG A 503 4.89 -7.01 12.95
C ARG A 503 4.49 -7.14 14.41
N VAL A 504 3.43 -6.44 14.79
CA VAL A 504 2.76 -6.65 16.07
C VAL A 504 1.42 -7.27 15.76
N ASN A 505 1.16 -8.47 16.29
CA ASN A 505 -0.12 -9.14 16.09
C ASN A 505 -0.47 -9.36 14.60
N GLY A 506 0.55 -9.67 13.78
CA GLY A 506 0.42 -9.85 12.32
C GLY A 506 0.30 -8.55 11.52
N GLN A 507 -0.03 -7.43 12.17
CA GLN A 507 -0.15 -6.12 11.56
C GLN A 507 1.21 -5.43 11.47
N LEU A 508 1.59 -5.02 10.26
CA LEU A 508 2.77 -4.20 10.05
C LEU A 508 2.57 -2.81 10.68
N GLN A 509 3.57 -2.35 11.42
CA GLN A 509 3.64 -1.02 12.03
C GLN A 509 5.11 -0.63 12.28
N GLY A 510 5.40 0.57 12.80
CA GLY A 510 6.78 0.92 13.12
C GLY A 510 7.06 2.40 13.21
N ALA A 511 8.31 2.79 12.94
CA ALA A 511 8.82 4.16 13.09
C ALA A 511 9.47 4.72 11.83
N LEU A 512 9.26 6.02 11.61
CA LEU A 512 9.93 6.84 10.62
C LEU A 512 10.97 7.74 11.29
N PHE A 513 12.13 7.90 10.66
CA PHE A 513 13.22 8.77 11.08
C PHE A 513 13.68 9.67 9.93
N ARG A 514 14.20 10.86 10.27
CA ARG A 514 15.03 11.62 9.32
C ARG A 514 16.34 10.86 9.09
N PHE A 515 16.92 10.96 7.90
CA PHE A 515 18.19 10.29 7.59
C PHE A 515 19.20 11.18 6.88
N THR A 516 18.93 11.66 5.67
CA THR A 516 19.87 12.57 4.97
C THR A 516 19.13 13.63 4.17
N GLN A 517 19.75 14.80 4.03
CA GLN A 517 19.31 15.91 3.18
C GLN A 517 20.52 16.46 2.40
N GLY A 518 20.43 17.65 1.80
CA GLY A 518 21.55 18.31 1.14
C GLY A 518 21.90 17.75 -0.25
N LEU A 519 20.96 17.05 -0.89
CA LEU A 519 21.11 16.51 -2.24
C LEU A 519 20.85 17.60 -3.30
N GLU A 520 21.06 17.30 -4.58
CA GLU A 520 20.83 18.25 -5.69
C GLU A 520 19.34 18.55 -5.93
N SER A 521 18.47 17.55 -5.74
CA SER A 521 17.02 17.69 -5.99
C SER A 521 16.18 16.71 -5.18
N GLY A 522 14.86 16.87 -5.25
CA GLY A 522 13.89 15.98 -4.63
C GLY A 522 14.07 14.55 -5.10
N VAL A 523 14.22 13.59 -4.17
CA VAL A 523 14.60 12.22 -4.51
C VAL A 523 13.40 11.46 -5.04
N ASN A 524 13.48 11.02 -6.30
CA ASN A 524 12.44 10.23 -6.94
C ASN A 524 12.78 8.74 -7.01
N ARG A 525 14.03 8.41 -7.38
CA ARG A 525 14.48 7.03 -7.52
C ARG A 525 15.75 6.78 -6.73
N MET A 526 15.86 5.56 -6.22
CA MET A 526 17.02 5.11 -5.47
C MET A 526 17.35 3.66 -5.84
N ALA A 527 18.63 3.33 -5.88
CA ALA A 527 19.08 1.95 -6.08
C ALA A 527 20.39 1.71 -5.34
N TRP A 528 20.55 0.50 -4.81
CA TRP A 528 21.86 0.03 -4.37
C TRP A 528 22.70 -0.30 -5.59
N ALA A 529 23.90 0.28 -5.64
CA ALA A 529 24.88 -0.03 -6.66
C ALA A 529 25.66 -1.32 -6.31
N PRO A 530 26.27 -1.99 -7.30
CA PRO A 530 27.09 -3.19 -7.07
C PRO A 530 28.25 -3.01 -6.09
N ASP A 531 28.77 -1.80 -5.91
CA ASP A 531 29.84 -1.47 -4.96
C ASP A 531 29.35 -1.21 -3.53
N GLY A 532 28.04 -1.29 -3.29
CA GLY A 532 27.39 -0.99 -2.00
C GLY A 532 27.06 0.49 -1.79
N SER A 533 27.35 1.37 -2.76
CA SER A 533 26.92 2.77 -2.71
C SER A 533 25.42 2.90 -2.95
N LEU A 534 24.82 3.97 -2.43
CA LEU A 534 23.43 4.33 -2.71
C LEU A 534 23.39 5.35 -3.85
N ILE A 535 22.73 5.02 -4.95
CA ILE A 535 22.44 5.97 -6.02
C ILE A 535 21.12 6.66 -5.71
N VAL A 536 21.10 7.99 -5.79
CA VAL A 536 19.92 8.83 -5.63
C VAL A 536 19.72 9.68 -6.88
N ALA A 537 18.51 9.62 -7.42
CA ALA A 537 18.15 10.35 -8.63
C ALA A 537 16.95 11.26 -8.34
N GLY A 538 17.08 12.51 -8.76
CA GLY A 538 16.16 13.58 -8.44
C GLY A 538 15.31 14.03 -9.62
N ILE A 539 14.15 14.59 -9.29
CA ILE A 539 13.25 15.21 -10.25
C ILE A 539 12.63 16.47 -9.65
N GLY A 540 12.36 17.46 -10.49
CA GLY A 540 11.67 18.67 -10.13
C GLY A 540 10.92 19.31 -11.30
N ALA A 541 9.78 19.90 -10.98
CA ALA A 541 8.94 20.72 -11.85
C ALA A 541 8.32 21.87 -11.04
N GLY A 542 7.54 22.72 -11.70
CA GLY A 542 6.92 23.89 -11.07
C GLY A 542 6.02 23.59 -9.87
N GLY A 543 5.79 24.61 -9.04
CA GLY A 543 4.90 24.50 -7.87
C GLY A 543 5.43 23.61 -6.74
N ASN A 544 4.63 22.62 -6.30
CA ASN A 544 4.99 21.72 -5.20
C ASN A 544 5.72 20.44 -5.64
N TRP A 545 6.04 20.35 -6.94
CA TRP A 545 6.74 19.23 -7.57
C TRP A 545 8.26 19.43 -7.59
N ASN A 546 8.82 20.15 -6.62
CA ASN A 546 10.25 20.33 -6.48
C ASN A 546 10.61 20.46 -5.00
N TRP A 547 11.90 20.31 -4.73
CA TRP A 547 12.48 20.72 -3.47
C TRP A 547 13.24 22.02 -3.66
N ARG A 548 12.72 23.13 -3.12
CA ARG A 548 13.37 24.47 -3.13
C ARG A 548 13.78 24.96 -4.53
N GLY A 549 12.93 24.74 -5.54
CA GLY A 549 13.18 25.15 -6.92
C GLY A 549 14.18 24.28 -7.69
N THR A 550 14.68 23.19 -7.07
CA THR A 550 15.55 22.22 -7.76
C THR A 550 14.80 21.47 -8.85
N GLN A 551 15.48 21.10 -9.94
CA GLN A 551 14.82 20.50 -11.11
C GLN A 551 15.30 19.09 -11.46
N PHE A 552 16.56 18.75 -11.17
CA PHE A 552 17.18 17.50 -11.58
C PHE A 552 18.31 17.13 -10.62
N GLY A 553 18.74 15.88 -10.65
CA GLY A 553 19.94 15.45 -9.93
C GLY A 553 20.23 13.97 -10.13
N LEU A 554 21.52 13.62 -10.15
CA LEU A 554 21.95 12.22 -10.15
C LEU A 554 23.25 12.11 -9.38
N GLN A 555 23.18 11.50 -8.19
CA GLN A 555 24.26 11.51 -7.21
C GLN A 555 24.46 10.14 -6.58
N ARG A 556 25.68 9.90 -6.10
CA ARG A 556 26.11 8.71 -5.39
C ARG A 556 26.45 9.09 -3.95
N LEU A 557 25.92 8.32 -3.01
CA LEU A 557 26.29 8.35 -1.61
C LEU A 557 27.11 7.09 -1.33
N LYS A 558 28.39 7.26 -0.98
CA LYS A 558 29.32 6.17 -0.65
C LYS A 558 29.54 6.10 0.87
N PRO A 559 29.30 4.96 1.54
CA PRO A 559 29.58 4.83 2.98
C PRO A 559 31.07 5.09 3.27
N ASN A 560 31.36 5.92 4.27
CA ASN A 560 32.74 6.34 4.60
C ASN A 560 33.27 5.76 5.92
N GLY A 561 32.47 4.92 6.59
CA GLY A 561 32.83 4.26 7.86
C GLY A 561 32.81 5.15 9.09
N LYS A 562 32.42 6.43 9.01
CA LYS A 562 32.26 7.28 10.20
C LYS A 562 31.05 6.84 11.01
N HIS A 563 31.25 6.77 12.32
CA HIS A 563 30.19 6.46 13.29
C HIS A 563 29.34 7.71 13.58
N VAL A 564 28.02 7.54 13.60
CA VAL A 564 27.04 8.59 13.86
C VAL A 564 25.97 8.04 14.81
N LEU A 565 25.81 8.66 15.98
CA LEU A 565 24.84 8.23 16.99
C LEU A 565 23.41 8.50 16.52
N GLU A 566 22.58 7.46 16.46
CA GLU A 566 21.21 7.50 15.97
C GLU A 566 20.29 6.51 16.73
N MET A 567 18.99 6.81 16.76
CA MET A 567 17.98 5.81 17.15
C MET A 567 17.96 4.69 16.11
N ARG A 568 18.39 3.49 16.46
CA ARG A 568 18.38 2.33 15.58
C ARG A 568 16.97 1.80 15.39
N THR A 569 16.26 1.50 16.46
CA THR A 569 14.88 0.99 16.42
C THR A 569 14.02 1.69 17.46
N VAL A 570 12.72 1.74 17.20
CA VAL A 570 11.70 2.09 18.20
C VAL A 570 10.66 0.99 18.11
N ARG A 571 10.53 0.18 19.15
CA ARG A 571 9.58 -0.94 19.24
C ARG A 571 8.44 -0.59 20.18
N ALA A 572 7.22 -1.01 19.87
CA ALA A 572 6.14 -0.93 20.83
C ALA A 572 6.38 -1.89 22.01
N THR A 573 5.95 -1.49 23.20
CA THR A 573 5.81 -2.35 24.39
C THR A 573 4.34 -2.31 24.84
N PRO A 574 3.90 -3.13 25.82
CA PRO A 574 2.50 -3.14 26.25
C PRO A 574 1.99 -1.79 26.77
N ASP A 575 2.89 -0.92 27.23
CA ASP A 575 2.58 0.36 27.87
C ASP A 575 3.46 1.53 27.37
N GLY A 576 4.13 1.38 26.22
CA GLY A 576 4.92 2.43 25.61
C GLY A 576 5.89 1.95 24.53
N PHE A 577 7.17 2.32 24.65
CA PHE A 577 8.17 2.06 23.62
C PHE A 577 9.54 1.64 24.16
N ALA A 578 10.25 0.78 23.43
CA ALA A 578 11.65 0.49 23.62
C ALA A 578 12.47 1.07 22.45
N ILE A 579 13.39 1.97 22.76
CA ILE A 579 14.27 2.60 21.78
C ILE A 579 15.64 1.93 21.89
N GLU A 580 16.17 1.42 20.78
CA GLU A 580 17.54 0.93 20.69
C GLU A 580 18.38 1.97 19.92
N TYR A 581 19.61 2.22 20.36
CA TYR A 581 20.57 3.08 19.67
C TYR A 581 21.64 2.24 18.99
N ASN A 582 22.23 2.75 17.91
CA ASN A 582 23.25 2.00 17.14
C ASN A 582 24.62 1.91 17.85
N GLU A 583 24.82 2.67 18.91
CA GLU A 583 25.97 2.60 19.81
C GLU A 583 25.55 2.97 21.26
N SER A 584 26.43 2.77 22.24
CA SER A 584 26.09 3.08 23.63
C SER A 584 25.91 4.58 23.83
N HIS A 585 24.84 4.96 24.55
CA HIS A 585 24.56 6.32 24.99
C HIS A 585 24.97 6.58 26.44
N LYS A 586 25.68 5.66 27.11
CA LYS A 586 26.03 5.81 28.53
C LYS A 586 26.96 7.02 28.74
N GLY A 587 26.47 8.08 29.41
CA GLY A 587 27.20 9.35 29.56
C GLY A 587 27.02 10.34 28.39
N HIS A 588 26.07 10.05 27.49
CA HIS A 588 25.63 10.93 26.41
C HIS A 588 24.36 11.71 26.84
N ALA A 589 23.94 12.68 26.01
CA ALA A 589 22.93 13.70 26.34
C ALA A 589 21.48 13.21 26.61
N ILE A 590 21.25 11.90 26.68
CA ILE A 590 19.92 11.26 26.72
C ILE A 590 19.98 10.12 27.72
N ASP A 591 19.85 10.44 29.00
CA ASP A 591 20.00 9.47 30.09
C ASP A 591 18.84 9.54 31.10
N VAL A 592 17.98 10.56 31.03
CA VAL A 592 16.89 10.76 32.01
C VAL A 592 15.54 11.09 31.36
N VAL A 593 14.47 10.85 32.10
CA VAL A 593 13.08 11.05 31.65
C VAL A 593 12.80 12.46 31.11
N GLN A 594 13.46 13.49 31.65
CA GLN A 594 13.29 14.89 31.21
C GLN A 594 13.78 15.15 29.78
N ASP A 595 14.56 14.23 29.22
CA ASP A 595 15.09 14.34 27.87
C ASP A 595 14.08 13.80 26.83
N TYR A 596 12.95 13.22 27.26
CA TYR A 596 11.92 12.66 26.36
C TYR A 596 10.60 13.44 26.41
N ARG A 597 10.04 13.70 25.23
CA ARG A 597 8.67 14.19 25.06
C ARG A 597 7.93 13.30 24.08
N VAL A 598 6.70 12.93 24.44
CA VAL A 598 5.82 12.13 23.59
C VAL A 598 4.50 12.86 23.39
N THR A 599 4.13 13.09 22.12
CA THR A 599 2.80 13.54 21.72
C THR A 599 2.17 12.52 20.80
N SER A 600 0.84 12.50 20.70
CA SER A 600 0.15 11.63 19.75
C SER A 600 -1.08 12.27 19.14
N TRP A 601 -1.53 11.74 18.01
CA TRP A 601 -2.74 12.16 17.32
C TRP A 601 -3.30 11.03 16.46
N THR A 602 -4.52 11.24 15.96
CA THR A 602 -5.06 10.46 14.84
C THR A 602 -5.42 11.40 13.68
N TYR A 603 -5.86 10.84 12.56
CA TYR A 603 -6.16 11.59 11.35
C TYR A 603 -7.63 11.42 10.94
N GLU A 604 -8.22 12.51 10.44
CA GLU A 604 -9.54 12.48 9.84
C GLU A 604 -9.44 12.51 8.29
N PRO A 605 -9.96 11.48 7.58
CA PRO A 605 -10.08 11.49 6.13
C PRO A 605 -11.13 12.51 5.68
N THR A 606 -10.74 13.43 4.78
CA THR A 606 -11.64 14.45 4.25
C THR A 606 -11.62 14.46 2.73
N ALA A 607 -12.69 14.94 2.08
CA ALA A 607 -12.68 15.14 0.63
C ALA A 607 -11.71 16.24 0.18
N ARG A 608 -11.27 17.12 1.08
CA ARG A 608 -10.29 18.17 0.79
C ARG A 608 -8.89 17.58 0.72
N TYR A 609 -7.95 18.33 0.13
CA TYR A 609 -6.56 17.90 0.06
C TYR A 609 -5.94 17.82 1.47
N GLY A 610 -5.48 16.64 1.86
CA GLY A 610 -4.95 16.37 3.20
C GLY A 610 -6.06 16.23 4.24
N GLY A 611 -5.68 16.11 5.50
CA GLY A 611 -6.61 15.96 6.60
C GLY A 611 -6.02 16.48 7.91
N PRO A 612 -6.85 17.01 8.81
CA PRO A 612 -6.36 17.53 10.08
C PRO A 612 -5.83 16.39 10.96
N LYS A 613 -4.82 16.72 11.76
CA LYS A 613 -4.57 15.98 13.00
C LYS A 613 -5.74 16.26 13.94
N ILE A 614 -6.30 15.22 14.52
CA ILE A 614 -7.38 15.33 15.51
C ILE A 614 -6.96 14.64 16.80
N ASP A 615 -7.56 15.07 17.91
CA ASP A 615 -7.31 14.52 19.24
C ASP A 615 -5.81 14.51 19.57
N GLU A 616 -5.13 15.63 19.38
CA GLU A 616 -3.71 15.77 19.73
C GLU A 616 -3.52 15.74 21.26
N ARG A 617 -2.68 14.84 21.75
CA ARG A 617 -2.41 14.63 23.18
C ARG A 617 -0.92 14.77 23.47
N THR A 618 -0.60 15.34 24.63
CA THR A 618 0.75 15.24 25.23
C THR A 618 0.70 14.20 26.34
N HIS A 619 1.69 13.33 26.40
CA HIS A 619 1.71 12.20 27.33
C HIS A 619 2.74 12.39 28.44
N ASP A 620 2.41 11.90 29.63
CA ASP A 620 3.39 11.73 30.70
C ASP A 620 4.28 10.54 30.36
N VAL A 621 5.60 10.73 30.46
CA VAL A 621 6.60 9.71 30.16
C VAL A 621 7.30 9.33 31.47
N ARG A 622 7.53 8.03 31.67
CA ARG A 622 8.46 7.50 32.68
C ARG A 622 9.48 6.62 31.98
N THR A 623 10.73 6.66 32.43
CA THR A 623 11.78 5.79 31.88
C THR A 623 12.22 4.76 32.90
N THR A 624 12.52 3.55 32.42
CA THR A 624 13.25 2.54 33.20
C THR A 624 14.63 2.35 32.58
N SER A 625 15.66 2.28 33.44
CA SER A 625 17.04 2.10 32.99
C SER A 625 17.22 0.73 32.37
N THR A 626 17.86 0.66 31.20
CA THR A 626 18.20 -0.61 30.55
C THR A 626 19.62 -1.06 30.89
N VAL A 627 19.85 -2.35 30.68
CA VAL A 627 21.13 -3.01 30.84
C VAL A 627 22.09 -2.46 29.76
N ASN A 628 23.25 -1.93 30.17
CA ASN A 628 24.39 -1.50 29.33
C ASN A 628 24.30 -0.16 28.56
N GLY A 629 23.21 0.62 28.66
CA GLY A 629 23.13 1.97 28.07
C GLY A 629 23.16 1.98 26.54
N VAL A 630 22.44 1.05 25.91
CA VAL A 630 22.23 0.96 24.44
C VAL A 630 20.74 1.08 24.11
N SER A 631 19.86 1.08 25.11
CA SER A 631 18.42 1.17 24.92
C SER A 631 17.72 2.02 25.99
N SER A 632 16.52 2.51 25.69
CA SER A 632 15.66 3.23 26.64
C SER A 632 14.26 2.66 26.58
N ILE A 633 13.68 2.31 27.73
CA ILE A 633 12.27 1.90 27.83
C ILE A 633 11.46 3.08 28.33
N LEU A 634 10.49 3.50 27.54
CA LEU A 634 9.54 4.57 27.80
C LEU A 634 8.18 3.96 28.15
N HIS A 635 7.65 4.29 29.33
CA HIS A 635 6.26 4.04 29.69
C HIS A 635 5.48 5.32 29.43
N VAL A 636 4.38 5.22 28.67
CA VAL A 636 3.61 6.36 28.16
C VAL A 636 2.20 6.31 28.73
N SER A 637 1.72 7.40 29.34
CA SER A 637 0.33 7.46 29.85
C SER A 637 -0.67 7.38 28.69
N ASP A 638 -1.85 6.78 28.93
CA ASP A 638 -2.94 6.71 27.94
C ASP A 638 -2.48 6.15 26.57
N PHE A 639 -1.66 5.10 26.62
CA PHE A 639 -1.14 4.39 25.45
C PHE A 639 -2.25 3.57 24.79
N GLU A 640 -2.62 3.90 23.55
CA GLU A 640 -3.75 3.29 22.84
C GLU A 640 -3.45 3.13 21.34
N PRO A 641 -3.90 2.03 20.70
CA PRO A 641 -3.69 1.79 19.27
C PRO A 641 -4.50 2.76 18.40
N GLY A 642 -4.16 2.82 17.10
CA GLY A 642 -4.80 3.67 16.09
C GLY A 642 -4.25 5.09 16.01
N ARG A 643 -3.03 5.32 16.52
CA ARG A 643 -2.43 6.65 16.68
C ARG A 643 -1.03 6.73 16.13
N VAL A 644 -0.62 7.95 15.78
CA VAL A 644 0.78 8.29 15.54
C VAL A 644 1.33 8.88 16.83
N TYR A 645 2.44 8.33 17.31
CA TYR A 645 3.22 8.84 18.43
C TYR A 645 4.48 9.52 17.90
N HIS A 646 4.63 10.81 18.21
CA HIS A 646 5.85 11.56 17.95
C HIS A 646 6.71 11.56 19.21
N ILE A 647 7.86 10.92 19.11
CA ILE A 647 8.83 10.76 20.19
C ILE A 647 10.00 11.69 19.90
N VAL A 648 10.28 12.59 20.82
CA VAL A 648 11.42 13.50 20.77
C VAL A 648 12.37 13.15 21.91
N ALA A 649 13.63 12.87 21.58
CA ALA A 649 14.72 12.65 22.53
C ALA A 649 15.69 13.84 22.48
N SER A 650 15.38 14.89 23.24
CA SER A 650 16.11 16.16 23.24
C SER A 650 17.51 16.02 23.84
N THR A 651 18.49 16.66 23.20
CA THR A 651 19.87 16.72 23.72
C THR A 651 20.11 18.05 24.44
N ARG A 652 20.73 18.03 25.63
CA ARG A 652 21.08 19.26 26.34
C ARG A 652 22.16 20.08 25.61
N GLU A 653 22.05 21.40 25.67
CA GLU A 653 23.00 22.33 25.05
C GLU A 653 24.42 22.17 25.63
N GLY A 654 25.46 22.21 24.77
CA GLY A 654 26.87 22.18 25.19
C GLY A 654 27.58 20.81 25.26
N GLN A 655 26.95 19.70 24.87
CA GLN A 655 27.58 18.35 24.94
C GLN A 655 28.21 17.86 23.62
N ALA A 656 29.22 16.99 23.73
CA ALA A 656 30.12 16.57 22.64
C ALA A 656 29.53 15.54 21.66
N HIS A 657 28.57 14.72 22.08
CA HIS A 657 27.99 13.65 21.26
C HIS A 657 26.48 13.85 21.13
N LYS A 658 26.03 14.30 19.96
CA LYS A 658 24.63 14.65 19.67
C LYS A 658 24.02 13.65 18.71
N LEU A 659 22.75 13.28 18.94
CA LEU A 659 21.97 12.54 17.94
C LEU A 659 21.94 13.32 16.63
N TRP A 660 22.12 12.60 15.52
CA TRP A 660 21.93 13.17 14.19
C TRP A 660 20.49 13.62 13.95
N SER A 661 19.52 12.80 14.37
CA SER A 661 18.10 13.18 14.48
C SER A 661 17.52 12.79 15.82
N THR A 662 16.78 13.69 16.46
CA THR A 662 16.15 13.48 17.78
C THR A 662 14.72 12.99 17.72
N GLU A 663 14.15 12.81 16.53
CA GLU A 663 12.72 12.57 16.33
C GLU A 663 12.44 11.19 15.74
N ALA A 664 11.38 10.54 16.23
CA ALA A 664 10.78 9.36 15.63
C ALA A 664 9.26 9.52 15.58
N TRP A 665 8.65 9.18 14.45
CA TRP A 665 7.19 9.10 14.30
C TRP A 665 6.79 7.64 14.22
N TYR A 666 6.21 7.12 15.29
CA TYR A 666 5.76 5.74 15.38
C TYR A 666 4.26 5.65 15.09
N THR A 667 3.85 4.80 14.14
CA THR A 667 2.42 4.48 13.94
C THR A 667 2.08 3.23 14.72
N LEU A 668 1.20 3.33 15.71
CA LEU A 668 0.79 2.22 16.56
C LEU A 668 -0.56 1.69 16.10
N ASN A 669 -0.57 0.54 15.42
CA ASN A 669 -1.81 -0.11 14.99
C ASN A 669 -2.30 -1.13 16.02
N GLN A 670 -1.38 -1.85 16.65
CA GLN A 670 -1.62 -2.88 17.65
C GLN A 670 -0.62 -2.70 18.81
N ILE A 671 -1.07 -3.04 20.02
CA ILE A 671 -0.21 -3.08 21.21
C ILE A 671 0.26 -4.53 21.40
N PRO A 672 1.58 -4.78 21.54
CA PRO A 672 2.10 -6.12 21.78
C PRO A 672 1.68 -6.61 23.16
N MET A 673 1.50 -7.92 23.30
CA MET A 673 1.08 -8.53 24.57
C MET A 673 2.25 -8.87 25.50
N GLN A 674 3.48 -9.00 24.98
CA GLN A 674 4.67 -9.35 25.76
C GLN A 674 5.46 -8.14 26.28
N GLN A 675 6.12 -8.32 27.43
CA GLN A 675 6.93 -7.28 28.11
C GLN A 675 8.40 -7.23 27.68
N ASP A 676 8.96 -8.26 27.03
CA ASP A 676 10.37 -8.26 26.60
C ASP A 676 10.48 -8.00 25.09
N PRO A 677 10.80 -6.76 24.67
CA PRO A 677 10.85 -6.38 23.25
C PRO A 677 12.11 -6.85 22.51
N PHE A 678 13.01 -7.61 23.16
CA PHE A 678 14.31 -8.00 22.60
C PHE A 678 14.55 -9.52 22.50
N GLY A 679 13.62 -10.37 22.95
CA GLY A 679 13.79 -11.82 23.01
C GLY A 679 12.81 -12.61 22.15
N ILE A 680 13.27 -13.21 21.05
CA ILE A 680 12.51 -14.29 20.38
C ILE A 680 12.78 -15.59 21.14
N ASN A 681 11.86 -15.98 22.01
CA ASN A 681 11.82 -17.34 22.52
C ASN A 681 10.98 -18.20 21.56
N ILE A 682 11.31 -19.49 21.46
CA ILE A 682 10.53 -20.51 20.74
C ILE A 682 9.94 -21.47 21.78
N THR A 683 8.72 -21.94 21.56
CA THR A 683 8.13 -23.02 22.38
C THR A 683 8.87 -24.35 22.15
N SER A 684 8.56 -25.38 22.94
CA SER A 684 9.13 -26.72 22.73
C SER A 684 8.71 -27.37 21.40
N SER A 685 7.58 -26.93 20.83
CA SER A 685 7.10 -27.29 19.48
C SER A 685 7.66 -26.42 18.35
N GLY A 686 8.54 -25.46 18.64
CA GLY A 686 9.13 -24.58 17.62
C GLY A 686 8.21 -23.44 17.15
N VAL A 687 7.15 -23.13 17.90
CA VAL A 687 6.28 -21.97 17.65
C VAL A 687 6.97 -20.71 18.18
N PRO A 688 7.14 -19.64 17.38
CA PRO A 688 7.70 -18.37 17.86
C PRO A 688 6.80 -17.74 18.95
N LEU A 689 7.39 -17.19 20.02
CA LEU A 689 6.60 -16.55 21.07
C LEU A 689 5.99 -15.18 20.67
N ASP A 690 6.43 -14.58 19.56
CA ASP A 690 6.15 -13.17 19.21
C ASP A 690 5.33 -12.94 17.93
N ASP A 691 4.88 -13.97 17.21
CA ASP A 691 4.17 -13.78 15.93
C ASP A 691 2.66 -14.00 16.02
N GLY A 692 1.87 -12.93 15.96
CA GLY A 692 0.45 -13.01 15.60
C GLY A 692 -0.43 -13.86 16.52
N VAL A 693 -0.39 -13.60 17.84
CA VAL A 693 -1.28 -14.21 18.84
C VAL A 693 -1.97 -13.13 19.69
N GLY A 694 -3.22 -13.34 20.09
CA GLY A 694 -4.00 -12.37 20.86
C GLY A 694 -5.22 -11.82 20.13
N LEU A 695 -5.66 -10.60 20.44
CA LEU A 695 -6.85 -9.99 19.81
C LEU A 695 -6.47 -9.19 18.57
N ASN A 696 -7.39 -9.13 17.60
CA ASN A 696 -7.30 -8.40 16.33
C ASN A 696 -6.16 -8.87 15.43
N ILE A 697 -5.81 -10.17 15.47
CA ILE A 697 -4.77 -10.73 14.61
C ILE A 697 -5.31 -10.84 13.19
N LEU A 698 -4.65 -10.22 12.22
CA LEU A 698 -4.99 -10.40 10.82
C LEU A 698 -4.53 -11.78 10.32
N PRO A 699 -5.26 -12.42 9.38
CA PRO A 699 -4.78 -13.64 8.76
C PRO A 699 -3.42 -13.40 8.10
N PRO A 700 -2.49 -14.36 8.17
CA PRO A 700 -1.27 -14.31 7.36
C PRO A 700 -1.64 -14.34 5.86
N ALA A 701 -0.68 -14.02 4.98
CA ALA A 701 -0.94 -13.90 3.54
C ALA A 701 -1.45 -15.20 2.88
N ASP A 702 -1.14 -16.36 3.46
CA ASP A 702 -1.59 -17.70 3.06
C ASP A 702 -2.79 -18.21 3.87
N GLY A 703 -3.28 -17.41 4.83
CA GLY A 703 -4.44 -17.71 5.65
C GLY A 703 -5.77 -17.36 4.97
N VAL A 704 -6.77 -18.19 5.23
CA VAL A 704 -8.14 -18.06 4.73
C VAL A 704 -9.07 -17.61 5.84
N THR A 705 -9.80 -16.54 5.59
CA THR A 705 -10.77 -15.99 6.56
C THR A 705 -12.01 -16.86 6.62
N LEU A 706 -12.39 -17.31 7.82
CA LEU A 706 -13.63 -18.04 8.09
C LEU A 706 -14.76 -17.11 8.57
N ILE A 707 -14.43 -16.14 9.43
CA ILE A 707 -15.36 -15.12 9.96
C ILE A 707 -14.63 -13.78 9.98
N GLY A 708 -14.98 -12.81 9.11
CA GLY A 708 -14.26 -11.52 9.11
C GLY A 708 -14.49 -10.61 7.90
N ARG A 709 -13.63 -9.57 7.77
CA ARG A 709 -13.76 -8.45 6.82
C ARG A 709 -13.30 -8.73 5.38
N SER A 710 -12.82 -9.93 5.08
CA SER A 710 -12.46 -10.38 3.73
C SER A 710 -13.21 -11.65 3.37
N THR A 711 -14.04 -11.52 2.33
CA THR A 711 -14.49 -12.57 1.40
C THR A 711 -15.15 -13.82 1.98
N GLY A 712 -16.47 -13.93 1.74
CA GLY A 712 -17.13 -15.20 1.48
C GLY A 712 -17.36 -16.10 2.68
N ALA A 713 -18.60 -16.50 2.85
CA ALA A 713 -19.03 -17.12 4.08
C ALA A 713 -18.84 -18.65 3.98
N VAL A 714 -17.69 -19.11 4.48
CA VAL A 714 -17.26 -20.52 4.55
C VAL A 714 -17.72 -21.22 5.83
N MET A 715 -18.77 -20.71 6.48
CA MET A 715 -19.42 -21.28 7.67
C MET A 715 -20.88 -21.62 7.38
N ARG A 716 -21.43 -22.66 8.03
CA ARG A 716 -22.83 -23.09 7.92
C ARG A 716 -23.36 -23.67 9.24
N TYR A 717 -24.67 -23.75 9.42
CA TYR A 717 -25.24 -24.52 10.56
C TYR A 717 -25.03 -26.03 10.35
N ALA A 718 -24.45 -26.72 11.33
CA ALA A 718 -24.08 -28.13 11.23
C ALA A 718 -25.30 -29.07 11.14
N ASN A 719 -26.44 -28.67 11.69
CA ASN A 719 -27.67 -29.46 11.75
C ASN A 719 -28.61 -29.31 10.54
N ARG A 720 -28.21 -28.58 9.49
CA ARG A 720 -29.06 -28.33 8.30
C ARG A 720 -28.42 -28.90 7.03
N PRO A 721 -28.95 -29.99 6.43
CA PRO A 721 -28.41 -30.55 5.18
C PRO A 721 -28.67 -29.64 3.97
N TYR A 722 -27.74 -29.65 3.01
CA TYR A 722 -27.90 -28.99 1.71
C TYR A 722 -28.99 -29.68 0.86
N PRO A 723 -29.81 -28.97 0.04
CA PRO A 723 -29.87 -27.51 -0.18
C PRO A 723 -30.77 -26.75 0.80
N GLY A 724 -31.42 -27.43 1.76
CA GLY A 724 -32.41 -26.88 2.68
C GLY A 724 -31.88 -25.95 3.78
N GLY A 725 -30.61 -25.57 3.70
CA GLY A 725 -29.90 -24.71 4.66
C GLY A 725 -29.32 -23.45 4.04
N ASN A 726 -29.87 -22.94 2.92
CA ASN A 726 -29.48 -21.63 2.40
C ASN A 726 -29.76 -20.56 3.48
N ILE A 727 -28.71 -20.18 4.20
CA ILE A 727 -28.72 -18.98 5.02
C ILE A 727 -28.37 -17.85 4.05
N ASP A 728 -29.19 -16.81 4.04
CA ASP A 728 -28.70 -15.49 3.67
C ASP A 728 -27.60 -15.14 4.67
N GLN A 729 -26.34 -15.42 4.33
CA GLN A 729 -25.22 -15.30 5.26
C GLN A 729 -24.90 -13.84 5.59
N GLY A 730 -25.56 -12.87 4.93
CA GLY A 730 -25.68 -11.50 5.42
C GLY A 730 -26.36 -11.38 6.79
N GLY A 731 -27.07 -12.44 7.23
CA GLY A 731 -27.59 -12.59 8.58
C GLY A 731 -26.69 -13.31 9.59
N LEU A 732 -25.62 -14.00 9.14
CA LEU A 732 -24.68 -14.69 10.05
C LEU A 732 -23.68 -13.72 10.65
N LEU A 733 -23.07 -12.88 9.80
CA LEU A 733 -22.28 -11.73 10.26
C LEU A 733 -23.22 -10.53 10.37
N ASN A 734 -23.57 -10.13 11.59
CA ASN A 734 -24.44 -8.97 11.76
C ASN A 734 -23.74 -7.66 11.33
N ALA A 735 -24.47 -6.55 11.28
CA ALA A 735 -23.91 -5.22 11.00
C ALA A 735 -22.76 -4.79 11.94
N LYS A 736 -22.56 -5.49 13.07
CA LYS A 736 -21.48 -5.26 14.03
C LYS A 736 -20.27 -6.18 13.82
N GLY A 737 -20.26 -7.03 12.79
CA GLY A 737 -19.09 -7.81 12.38
C GLY A 737 -18.79 -9.06 13.23
N TYR A 738 -19.80 -9.67 13.85
CA TYR A 738 -19.66 -10.95 14.57
C TYR A 738 -20.82 -11.92 14.29
N MET A 739 -20.57 -13.21 14.48
CA MET A 739 -21.57 -14.29 14.53
C MET A 739 -21.96 -14.59 15.97
N SER A 740 -23.19 -15.06 16.20
CA SER A 740 -23.66 -15.48 17.52
C SER A 740 -24.09 -16.93 17.50
N VAL A 741 -23.74 -17.67 18.57
CA VAL A 741 -24.08 -19.07 18.77
C VAL A 741 -24.65 -19.19 20.19
N GLY A 742 -25.86 -19.72 20.33
CA GLY A 742 -26.51 -19.85 21.63
C GLY A 742 -27.89 -20.47 21.58
N ASP A 743 -28.31 -21.00 22.73
CA ASP A 743 -29.45 -21.89 22.99
C ASP A 743 -30.47 -22.01 21.83
N GLY A 744 -30.26 -23.03 20.99
CA GLY A 744 -31.19 -23.42 19.93
C GLY A 744 -30.84 -22.87 18.54
N SER A 745 -29.73 -22.15 18.38
CA SER A 745 -29.22 -21.73 17.07
C SER A 745 -28.68 -22.90 16.24
N GLY A 746 -28.14 -23.93 16.89
CA GLY A 746 -27.35 -25.01 16.30
C GLY A 746 -25.88 -24.63 16.10
N ASP A 747 -25.00 -25.63 16.11
CA ASP A 747 -23.55 -25.45 15.90
C ASP A 747 -23.26 -24.80 14.55
N LEU A 748 -22.19 -24.01 14.47
CA LEU A 748 -21.64 -23.54 13.21
C LEU A 748 -20.44 -24.40 12.81
N SER A 749 -20.31 -24.73 11.52
CA SER A 749 -19.26 -25.59 10.98
C SER A 749 -18.68 -24.98 9.72
N SER A 750 -17.37 -25.04 9.53
CA SER A 750 -16.75 -24.67 8.26
C SER A 750 -17.26 -25.58 7.13
N THR A 751 -17.43 -25.02 5.93
CA THR A 751 -17.74 -25.78 4.71
C THR A 751 -16.56 -26.62 4.26
N THR A 752 -15.35 -26.21 4.63
CA THR A 752 -14.08 -26.86 4.34
C THR A 752 -13.60 -27.76 5.48
N SER A 753 -12.61 -28.60 5.21
CA SER A 753 -11.99 -29.53 6.16
C SER A 753 -10.48 -29.41 6.13
N PHE A 754 -9.86 -29.38 7.31
CA PHE A 754 -8.42 -29.15 7.46
C PHE A 754 -7.73 -30.32 8.16
N GLY A 755 -6.44 -30.52 7.85
CA GLY A 755 -5.54 -31.45 8.53
C GLY A 755 -4.73 -30.73 9.60
N ASP A 756 -3.45 -30.52 9.33
CA ASP A 756 -2.60 -29.64 10.13
C ASP A 756 -2.91 -28.18 9.82
N ALA A 757 -2.97 -27.34 10.85
CA ALA A 757 -3.32 -25.93 10.64
C ALA A 757 -2.87 -25.02 11.78
N ARG A 758 -2.61 -23.77 11.43
CA ARG A 758 -2.64 -22.62 12.34
C ARG A 758 -4.04 -22.02 12.29
N ILE A 759 -4.67 -21.83 13.45
CA ILE A 759 -6.05 -21.33 13.57
C ILE A 759 -6.06 -20.16 14.55
N HIS A 760 -6.77 -19.11 14.18
CA HIS A 760 -7.07 -17.99 15.07
C HIS A 760 -8.58 -17.83 15.17
N ILE A 761 -9.07 -17.51 16.37
CA ILE A 761 -10.47 -17.19 16.60
C ILE A 761 -10.65 -16.25 17.79
N GLU A 762 -11.44 -15.20 17.58
CA GLU A 762 -11.90 -14.35 18.67
C GLU A 762 -13.31 -14.74 19.12
N TRP A 763 -13.50 -14.80 20.43
CA TRP A 763 -14.74 -15.21 21.05
C TRP A 763 -15.14 -14.26 22.18
N PHE A 764 -16.43 -14.21 22.48
CA PHE A 764 -17.01 -13.40 23.52
C PHE A 764 -18.02 -14.23 24.30
N SER A 765 -17.78 -14.40 25.59
CA SER A 765 -18.77 -14.94 26.51
C SER A 765 -19.47 -13.80 27.25
N PRO A 766 -20.81 -13.70 27.19
CA PRO A 766 -21.53 -12.66 27.92
C PRO A 766 -21.42 -12.84 29.45
N PRO A 767 -21.60 -11.75 30.23
CA PRO A 767 -21.71 -11.84 31.68
C PRO A 767 -22.91 -12.69 32.13
N GLY A 768 -22.86 -13.18 33.37
CA GLY A 768 -23.95 -13.96 33.99
C GLY A 768 -23.80 -15.47 33.84
N GLY A 769 -24.65 -16.21 34.57
CA GLY A 769 -24.57 -17.67 34.71
C GLY A 769 -23.51 -18.13 35.73
N GLU A 770 -23.51 -19.43 36.05
CA GLU A 770 -22.56 -20.07 36.96
C GLU A 770 -22.09 -21.42 36.38
N GLY A 771 -20.84 -21.79 36.66
CA GLY A 771 -20.24 -23.03 36.17
C GLY A 771 -20.41 -23.19 34.65
N GLN A 772 -20.80 -24.39 34.23
CA GLN A 772 -21.05 -24.72 32.82
C GLN A 772 -22.28 -24.02 32.19
N MET A 773 -22.94 -23.10 32.89
CA MET A 773 -24.01 -22.26 32.34
C MET A 773 -23.58 -20.80 32.14
N ALA A 774 -22.33 -20.45 32.43
CA ALA A 774 -21.78 -19.12 32.26
C ALA A 774 -21.29 -18.90 30.82
N GLY A 775 -22.18 -18.93 29.82
CA GLY A 775 -21.79 -18.72 28.42
C GLY A 775 -20.96 -19.87 27.84
N ASN A 776 -21.38 -21.11 28.11
CA ASN A 776 -20.71 -22.31 27.62
C ASN A 776 -20.80 -22.43 26.11
N SER A 777 -19.68 -22.81 25.49
CA SER A 777 -19.51 -23.14 24.08
C SER A 777 -18.15 -23.85 23.93
N GLY A 778 -17.72 -24.08 22.70
CA GLY A 778 -16.44 -24.72 22.40
C GLY A 778 -16.00 -24.50 20.97
N VAL A 779 -14.68 -24.47 20.77
CA VAL A 779 -14.03 -24.49 19.46
C VAL A 779 -13.53 -25.90 19.21
N TYR A 780 -14.20 -26.62 18.32
CA TYR A 780 -13.87 -28.00 17.97
C TYR A 780 -12.94 -28.03 16.75
N LEU A 781 -11.73 -28.55 16.97
CA LEU A 781 -10.75 -28.81 15.92
C LEU A 781 -11.12 -30.11 15.21
N GLN A 782 -11.26 -30.06 13.89
CA GLN A 782 -11.73 -31.16 13.03
C GLN A 782 -13.11 -31.72 13.41
N GLY A 783 -13.90 -30.97 14.18
CA GLY A 783 -15.14 -31.46 14.79
C GLY A 783 -14.91 -32.52 15.87
N LYS A 784 -13.68 -32.70 16.36
CA LYS A 784 -13.28 -33.80 17.27
C LYS A 784 -12.75 -33.32 18.61
N TYR A 785 -11.92 -32.28 18.63
CA TYR A 785 -11.20 -31.84 19.82
C TYR A 785 -11.67 -30.46 20.27
N GLU A 786 -12.38 -30.40 21.39
CA GLU A 786 -12.94 -29.18 21.96
C GLU A 786 -11.92 -28.43 22.80
N LEU A 787 -11.60 -27.22 22.34
CA LEU A 787 -11.03 -26.17 23.17
C LEU A 787 -12.17 -25.35 23.77
N GLN A 788 -12.31 -25.39 25.09
CA GLN A 788 -13.48 -24.90 25.79
C GLN A 788 -13.64 -23.37 25.69
N VAL A 789 -14.87 -22.90 25.49
CA VAL A 789 -15.27 -21.50 25.65
C VAL A 789 -16.21 -21.38 26.85
N LEU A 790 -15.89 -20.48 27.77
CA LEU A 790 -16.67 -20.27 28.99
C LEU A 790 -16.44 -18.86 29.55
N GLY A 791 -17.41 -18.35 30.29
CA GLY A 791 -17.34 -17.13 31.10
C GLY A 791 -16.47 -17.28 32.36
N THR A 792 -15.26 -17.81 32.22
CA THR A 792 -14.26 -17.91 33.29
C THR A 792 -13.80 -16.52 33.73
N LYS A 793 -13.78 -16.22 35.03
CA LYS A 793 -13.39 -14.88 35.53
C LYS A 793 -11.87 -14.73 35.52
N ARG A 794 -11.43 -13.47 35.49
CA ARG A 794 -10.00 -13.13 35.57
C ARG A 794 -9.44 -13.54 36.93
N GLY A 795 -8.37 -14.32 36.93
CA GLY A 795 -7.66 -14.74 38.14
C GLY A 795 -8.29 -15.93 38.88
N ASP A 796 -9.33 -16.56 38.31
CA ASP A 796 -9.83 -17.84 38.81
C ASP A 796 -8.75 -18.91 38.57
N GLU A 797 -8.08 -19.36 39.62
CA GLU A 797 -7.09 -20.42 39.61
C GLU A 797 -7.21 -21.30 40.87
N PRO A 798 -6.87 -22.61 40.80
CA PRO A 798 -6.45 -23.35 39.61
C PRO A 798 -7.63 -23.64 38.65
N LEU A 799 -7.34 -23.67 37.35
CA LEU A 799 -8.35 -23.96 36.33
C LEU A 799 -8.71 -25.46 36.27
N GLN A 800 -9.96 -25.76 35.94
CA GLN A 800 -10.44 -27.13 35.70
C GLN A 800 -10.41 -27.50 34.21
N ALA A 801 -10.39 -28.80 33.91
CA ALA A 801 -10.34 -29.33 32.53
C ALA A 801 -11.64 -29.11 31.72
N ASN A 802 -12.56 -28.29 32.23
CA ASN A 802 -13.82 -27.90 31.60
C ASN A 802 -14.04 -26.38 31.67
N GLU A 803 -13.01 -25.59 32.01
CA GLU A 803 -13.05 -24.12 31.97
C GLU A 803 -12.43 -23.58 30.69
N ALA A 804 -12.60 -22.27 30.43
CA ALA A 804 -12.03 -21.64 29.25
C ALA A 804 -10.53 -21.91 29.13
N GLY A 805 -10.10 -22.23 27.91
CA GLY A 805 -8.72 -22.56 27.57
C GLY A 805 -8.36 -24.02 27.79
N ALA A 806 -9.24 -24.85 28.38
CA ALA A 806 -8.99 -26.28 28.53
C ALA A 806 -9.29 -27.07 27.24
N PHE A 807 -8.48 -28.09 26.95
CA PHE A 807 -8.94 -29.20 26.12
C PHE A 807 -9.90 -30.06 26.94
N TYR A 808 -11.19 -30.06 26.56
CA TYR A 808 -12.27 -30.54 27.41
C TYR A 808 -12.06 -31.97 27.93
N ASN A 809 -12.03 -32.12 29.25
CA ASN A 809 -11.74 -33.35 30.00
C ASN A 809 -10.42 -34.05 29.66
N ILE A 810 -9.50 -33.37 28.96
CA ILE A 810 -8.14 -33.84 28.69
C ILE A 810 -7.13 -33.09 29.56
N LYS A 811 -7.08 -31.76 29.46
CA LYS A 811 -6.09 -30.95 30.17
C LYS A 811 -6.61 -29.53 30.46
N PRO A 812 -6.56 -29.04 31.72
CA PRO A 812 -6.81 -27.63 32.03
C PRO A 812 -5.70 -26.74 31.44
N ALA A 813 -6.02 -25.48 31.12
CA ALA A 813 -5.02 -24.48 30.75
C ALA A 813 -3.98 -24.32 31.87
N ASP A 814 -2.70 -24.17 31.50
CA ASP A 814 -1.59 -24.08 32.45
C ASP A 814 -1.62 -22.78 33.29
N SER A 815 -2.35 -21.77 32.82
CA SER A 815 -2.60 -20.54 33.55
C SER A 815 -3.86 -19.83 33.06
N ASN A 816 -4.48 -19.01 33.91
CA ASN A 816 -5.64 -18.22 33.53
C ASN A 816 -5.21 -16.96 32.77
N ALA A 817 -5.61 -16.87 31.50
CA ALA A 817 -5.41 -15.71 30.64
C ALA A 817 -6.71 -14.96 30.34
N SER A 818 -7.80 -15.23 31.07
CA SER A 818 -9.11 -14.61 30.85
C SER A 818 -9.07 -13.10 31.08
N ARG A 819 -9.71 -12.37 30.16
CA ARG A 819 -10.08 -10.96 30.34
C ARG A 819 -11.37 -10.77 31.17
N GLY A 820 -12.08 -11.87 31.46
CA GLY A 820 -13.37 -11.91 32.14
C GLY A 820 -14.57 -11.99 31.19
N PRO A 821 -15.77 -12.35 31.69
CA PRO A 821 -17.01 -12.29 30.93
C PRO A 821 -17.35 -10.86 30.50
N GLY A 822 -17.95 -10.69 29.32
CA GLY A 822 -18.27 -9.37 28.77
C GLY A 822 -17.13 -8.68 28.01
N GLU A 823 -15.99 -9.35 27.87
CA GLU A 823 -14.83 -8.91 27.09
C GLU A 823 -14.59 -9.87 25.91
N TRP A 824 -14.02 -9.36 24.82
CA TRP A 824 -13.51 -10.21 23.75
C TRP A 824 -12.25 -10.94 24.21
N GLN A 825 -12.11 -12.18 23.75
CA GLN A 825 -11.06 -13.13 24.09
C GLN A 825 -10.55 -13.75 22.77
N ALA A 826 -9.35 -14.31 22.77
CA ALA A 826 -8.77 -14.94 21.57
C ALA A 826 -8.09 -16.27 21.89
N TYR A 827 -8.22 -17.22 20.95
CA TYR A 827 -7.39 -18.42 20.89
C TYR A 827 -6.58 -18.44 19.60
N ASP A 828 -5.30 -18.74 19.74
CA ASP A 828 -4.38 -19.02 18.64
C ASP A 828 -3.83 -20.42 18.81
N ILE A 829 -4.02 -21.26 17.80
CA ILE A 829 -3.93 -22.71 17.91
C ILE A 829 -3.03 -23.22 16.79
N TRP A 830 -1.94 -23.87 17.16
CA TRP A 830 -1.13 -24.68 16.26
C TRP A 830 -1.56 -26.12 16.46
N PHE A 831 -2.27 -26.67 15.48
CA PHE A 831 -2.85 -28.00 15.56
C PHE A 831 -2.20 -28.93 14.55
N ARG A 832 -1.71 -30.07 15.05
CA ARG A 832 -1.24 -31.19 14.25
C ARG A 832 -2.23 -32.33 14.37
N ALA A 833 -2.78 -32.78 13.24
CA ALA A 833 -3.75 -33.86 13.21
C ALA A 833 -3.13 -35.21 13.60
N ALA A 834 -3.97 -36.14 14.08
CA ALA A 834 -3.56 -37.51 14.33
C ALA A 834 -3.00 -38.19 13.06
N ARG A 835 -2.02 -39.07 13.22
CA ARG A 835 -1.34 -39.79 12.13
C ARG A 835 -1.74 -41.25 12.09
N PHE A 836 -1.76 -41.81 10.90
CA PHE A 836 -2.15 -43.18 10.61
C PHE A 836 -1.17 -43.84 9.65
N ASP A 837 -1.03 -45.16 9.74
CA ASP A 837 -0.33 -45.96 8.75
C ASP A 837 -1.24 -46.28 7.54
N ASN A 838 -0.69 -46.96 6.54
CA ASN A 838 -1.42 -47.36 5.33
C ASN A 838 -2.52 -48.41 5.59
N GLU A 839 -2.55 -49.02 6.77
CA GLU A 839 -3.58 -49.97 7.20
C GLU A 839 -4.73 -49.25 7.95
N GLY A 840 -4.59 -47.95 8.18
CA GLY A 840 -5.55 -47.13 8.90
C GLY A 840 -5.39 -47.19 10.42
N ASN A 841 -4.31 -47.78 10.95
CA ASN A 841 -4.04 -47.78 12.38
C ASN A 841 -3.42 -46.45 12.80
N LYS A 842 -3.86 -45.90 13.95
CA LYS A 842 -3.30 -44.66 14.50
C LYS A 842 -1.85 -44.89 14.96
N THR A 843 -0.92 -44.11 14.42
CA THR A 843 0.51 -44.14 14.75
C THR A 843 0.90 -43.02 15.72
N GLU A 844 0.23 -41.87 15.64
CA GLU A 844 0.47 -40.74 16.55
C GLU A 844 -0.83 -40.00 16.87
N ASN A 845 -0.95 -39.55 18.12
CA ASN A 845 -2.06 -38.70 18.56
C ASN A 845 -1.95 -37.29 17.97
N ALA A 846 -3.11 -36.62 17.88
CA ALA A 846 -3.15 -35.20 17.57
C ALA A 846 -2.40 -34.40 18.66
N ARG A 847 -1.82 -33.26 18.27
CA ARG A 847 -1.06 -32.39 19.17
C ARG A 847 -1.46 -30.93 18.96
N ALA A 848 -1.44 -30.14 20.04
CA ALA A 848 -1.78 -28.74 19.95
C ALA A 848 -0.98 -27.83 20.90
N THR A 849 -0.52 -26.71 20.37
CA THR A 849 -0.04 -25.55 21.14
C THR A 849 -1.10 -24.46 21.09
N VAL A 850 -1.45 -23.87 22.24
CA VAL A 850 -2.51 -22.85 22.35
C VAL A 850 -2.03 -21.63 23.12
N TYR A 851 -2.26 -20.47 22.53
CA TYR A 851 -2.23 -19.19 23.22
C TYR A 851 -3.66 -18.75 23.53
N TRP A 852 -3.88 -18.28 24.75
CA TRP A 852 -5.12 -17.62 25.15
C TRP A 852 -4.79 -16.17 25.47
N ASN A 853 -5.36 -15.24 24.69
CA ASN A 853 -5.05 -13.81 24.76
C ASN A 853 -3.53 -13.53 24.77
N GLY A 854 -2.82 -14.16 23.82
CA GLY A 854 -1.37 -14.02 23.65
C GLY A 854 -0.51 -14.61 24.76
N ARG A 855 -1.10 -15.30 25.75
CA ARG A 855 -0.35 -16.07 26.76
C ARG A 855 -0.37 -17.55 26.39
N LEU A 856 0.80 -18.17 26.34
CA LEU A 856 0.93 -19.62 26.15
C LEU A 856 0.25 -20.36 27.31
N VAL A 857 -0.77 -21.17 27.02
CA VAL A 857 -1.53 -21.95 28.02
C VAL A 857 -1.50 -23.45 27.77
N HIS A 858 -1.06 -23.86 26.58
CA HIS A 858 -0.76 -25.23 26.20
C HIS A 858 0.46 -25.24 25.29
N ASP A 859 1.49 -26.01 25.63
CA ASP A 859 2.65 -26.24 24.76
C ASP A 859 2.73 -27.72 24.38
N ASP A 860 2.59 -28.00 23.08
CA ASP A 860 2.66 -29.33 22.46
C ASP A 860 1.85 -30.43 23.20
N VAL A 861 0.62 -30.09 23.56
CA VAL A 861 -0.27 -30.98 24.31
C VAL A 861 -0.78 -32.09 23.43
N GLU A 862 -0.59 -33.33 23.86
CA GLU A 862 -1.10 -34.53 23.21
C GLU A 862 -2.60 -34.72 23.49
N LEU A 863 -3.37 -34.99 22.42
CA LEU A 863 -4.81 -35.21 22.46
C LEU A 863 -5.10 -36.68 22.11
N PRO A 864 -5.29 -37.56 23.11
CA PRO A 864 -5.29 -39.00 22.90
C PRO A 864 -6.56 -39.56 22.25
N HIS A 865 -7.66 -38.80 22.30
CA HIS A 865 -8.96 -39.17 21.75
C HIS A 865 -9.83 -37.91 21.54
N PRO A 866 -10.92 -37.99 20.75
CA PRO A 866 -11.90 -36.90 20.64
C PRO A 866 -12.50 -36.53 22.01
N THR A 867 -13.08 -35.34 22.13
CA THR A 867 -13.67 -34.84 23.38
C THR A 867 -15.19 -34.93 23.37
N GLY A 868 -15.80 -34.81 24.56
CA GLY A 868 -17.25 -34.65 24.71
C GLY A 868 -18.07 -35.72 23.98
N SER A 869 -19.10 -35.28 23.25
CA SER A 869 -19.98 -36.16 22.48
C SER A 869 -19.30 -36.83 21.27
N GLN A 870 -18.11 -36.37 20.86
CA GLN A 870 -17.41 -36.84 19.67
C GLN A 870 -16.56 -38.08 19.92
N GLN A 871 -16.39 -38.51 21.18
CA GLN A 871 -15.68 -39.74 21.54
C GLN A 871 -16.22 -40.98 20.82
N ALA A 872 -17.55 -41.10 20.70
CA ALA A 872 -18.18 -42.23 20.02
C ALA A 872 -17.89 -42.26 18.51
N GLY A 873 -17.54 -41.11 17.92
CA GLY A 873 -17.20 -40.98 16.50
C GLY A 873 -15.75 -41.35 16.17
N GLY A 874 -14.91 -41.63 17.17
CA GLY A 874 -13.51 -42.06 17.00
C GLY A 874 -12.63 -41.12 16.16
N GLU A 875 -11.48 -41.63 15.74
CA GLU A 875 -10.57 -40.99 14.78
C GLU A 875 -10.31 -41.97 13.62
N SER A 876 -10.20 -41.44 12.40
CA SER A 876 -9.90 -42.24 11.21
C SER A 876 -9.22 -41.36 10.16
N PRO A 877 -8.26 -41.89 9.39
CA PRO A 877 -7.72 -41.13 8.26
C PRO A 877 -8.85 -40.86 7.26
N ALA A 878 -8.78 -39.73 6.56
CA ALA A 878 -9.62 -39.55 5.38
C ALA A 878 -9.11 -40.40 4.21
N ASP A 879 -9.99 -40.74 3.28
CA ASP A 879 -9.68 -41.59 2.14
C ASP A 879 -8.44 -41.08 1.38
N GLY A 880 -7.38 -41.90 1.36
CA GLY A 880 -6.12 -41.57 0.67
C GLY A 880 -5.14 -40.69 1.45
N LEU A 881 -5.42 -40.33 2.70
CA LEU A 881 -4.52 -39.52 3.55
C LEU A 881 -3.97 -40.33 4.73
N ALA A 882 -2.74 -40.00 5.15
CA ALA A 882 -2.12 -40.58 6.36
C ALA A 882 -2.50 -39.82 7.65
N TYR A 883 -3.52 -38.96 7.60
CA TYR A 883 -3.96 -38.11 8.70
C TYR A 883 -5.47 -37.87 8.67
N GLN A 884 -6.03 -37.53 9.83
CA GLN A 884 -7.42 -37.09 9.97
C GLN A 884 -7.59 -35.69 9.38
N ILE A 885 -8.73 -35.44 8.72
CA ILE A 885 -9.20 -34.08 8.40
C ILE A 885 -10.61 -33.86 8.96
N GLY A 886 -11.01 -32.61 9.14
CA GLY A 886 -12.38 -32.27 9.53
C GLY A 886 -12.64 -30.77 9.58
N PRO A 887 -13.89 -30.33 9.80
CA PRO A 887 -14.23 -28.91 9.85
C PRO A 887 -13.84 -28.24 11.17
N LEU A 888 -13.77 -26.92 11.19
CA LEU A 888 -13.81 -26.14 12.43
C LEU A 888 -15.28 -26.03 12.86
N VAL A 889 -15.59 -26.38 14.11
CA VAL A 889 -16.97 -26.31 14.64
C VAL A 889 -17.04 -25.40 15.85
N LEU A 890 -18.02 -24.51 15.87
CA LEU A 890 -18.33 -23.60 16.98
C LEU A 890 -19.63 -24.08 17.61
N GLN A 891 -19.53 -24.58 18.84
CA GLN A 891 -20.61 -25.29 19.51
C GLN A 891 -21.73 -24.35 19.97
N ASP A 892 -22.97 -24.72 19.70
CA ASP A 892 -24.15 -24.22 20.39
C ASP A 892 -24.39 -25.02 21.67
N HIS A 893 -24.52 -24.29 22.77
CA HIS A 893 -24.81 -24.87 24.06
C HIS A 893 -25.79 -23.98 24.84
N ALA A 894 -26.62 -24.62 25.65
CA ALA A 894 -27.51 -23.94 26.57
C ALA A 894 -26.70 -23.08 27.56
N THR A 895 -27.16 -21.85 27.79
CA THR A 895 -26.49 -20.88 28.67
C THR A 895 -27.50 -20.14 29.54
N ARG A 896 -27.08 -19.71 30.74
CA ARG A 896 -27.81 -18.77 31.62
C ARG A 896 -27.12 -17.40 31.71
N ALA A 897 -26.14 -17.15 30.85
CA ALA A 897 -25.55 -15.83 30.68
C ALA A 897 -26.55 -14.86 30.03
N GLU A 898 -26.26 -13.57 30.08
CA GLU A 898 -27.11 -12.48 29.62
C GLU A 898 -27.32 -12.44 28.09
N GLY A 899 -26.70 -13.35 27.34
CA GLY A 899 -26.88 -13.48 25.91
C GLY A 899 -26.16 -14.69 25.30
N PRO A 900 -26.11 -14.77 23.96
CA PRO A 900 -25.37 -15.82 23.26
C PRO A 900 -23.86 -15.56 23.26
N VAL A 901 -23.08 -16.62 23.13
CA VAL A 901 -21.65 -16.56 22.82
C VAL A 901 -21.49 -15.99 21.42
N ARG A 902 -20.43 -15.22 21.18
CA ARG A 902 -20.18 -14.59 19.88
C ARG A 902 -18.77 -14.90 19.39
N TYR A 903 -18.62 -14.96 18.08
CA TYR A 903 -17.37 -15.24 17.40
C TYR A 903 -17.10 -14.21 16.30
N ARG A 904 -15.85 -13.81 16.13
CA ARG A 904 -15.39 -12.94 15.04
C ARG A 904 -13.94 -13.25 14.70
N ASN A 905 -13.45 -12.64 13.63
CA ASN A 905 -12.05 -12.71 13.22
C ASN A 905 -11.49 -14.14 13.32
N ALA A 906 -12.15 -15.09 12.65
CA ALA A 906 -11.70 -16.47 12.62
C ALA A 906 -11.01 -16.72 11.28
N TRP A 907 -9.83 -17.33 11.30
CA TRP A 907 -9.10 -17.70 10.09
C TRP A 907 -8.27 -18.96 10.31
N ILE A 908 -7.93 -19.63 9.21
CA ILE A 908 -7.12 -20.84 9.18
C ILE A 908 -6.01 -20.71 8.15
N ALA A 909 -4.82 -21.19 8.47
CA ALA A 909 -3.64 -21.10 7.63
C ALA A 909 -2.81 -22.40 7.72
N PRO A 910 -1.86 -22.62 6.78
CA PRO A 910 -0.86 -23.66 6.93
C PRO A 910 -0.16 -23.59 8.29
N LEU A 911 0.16 -24.75 8.89
CA LEU A 911 0.83 -24.83 10.20
C LEU A 911 2.19 -24.12 10.22
N GLN A 912 2.89 -24.09 9.07
CA GLN A 912 4.09 -23.31 8.83
C GLN A 912 3.92 -22.55 7.52
N ALA A 913 4.40 -21.31 7.48
CA ALA A 913 4.42 -20.53 6.24
C ALA A 913 5.25 -21.28 5.20
N ALA A 914 4.64 -21.65 4.08
CA ALA A 914 5.38 -22.27 2.99
C ALA A 914 6.34 -21.22 2.39
N PRO A 915 7.61 -21.56 2.10
CA PRO A 915 8.43 -20.70 1.26
C PRO A 915 7.68 -20.45 -0.05
N ALA A 916 7.81 -19.26 -0.64
CA ALA A 916 7.17 -18.98 -1.92
C ALA A 916 7.70 -19.98 -2.97
N PRO A 917 6.91 -20.97 -3.45
CA PRO A 917 7.35 -21.90 -4.45
C PRO A 917 7.64 -21.19 -5.75
N THR A 918 8.55 -21.80 -6.50
CA THR A 918 8.99 -21.26 -7.77
C THR A 918 8.02 -21.74 -8.85
N PRO A 919 7.36 -20.86 -9.60
CA PRO A 919 6.52 -21.29 -10.71
C PRO A 919 7.36 -22.02 -11.76
N GLY A 920 6.87 -23.16 -12.23
CA GLY A 920 7.37 -23.83 -13.42
C GLY A 920 6.94 -23.13 -14.72
N PRO A 921 7.37 -23.65 -15.88
CA PRO A 921 6.97 -23.10 -17.18
C PRO A 921 5.47 -23.32 -17.42
N TRP A 922 4.86 -22.46 -18.23
CA TRP A 922 3.50 -22.68 -18.72
C TRP A 922 3.43 -23.84 -19.71
N THR A 923 2.33 -24.57 -19.64
CA THR A 923 1.86 -25.51 -20.66
C THR A 923 0.51 -25.03 -21.17
N HIS A 924 0.38 -24.77 -22.46
CA HIS A 924 -0.88 -24.46 -23.11
C HIS A 924 -1.68 -25.76 -23.30
N LEU A 925 -2.77 -25.91 -22.55
CA LEU A 925 -3.49 -27.17 -22.45
C LEU A 925 -4.11 -27.61 -23.78
N PHE A 926 -4.47 -26.69 -24.68
CA PHE A 926 -5.10 -27.07 -25.95
C PHE A 926 -4.10 -27.15 -27.10
N GLU A 927 -3.03 -26.36 -27.06
CA GLU A 927 -2.04 -26.24 -28.13
C GLU A 927 -0.81 -27.15 -27.92
N ASP A 928 -0.37 -27.34 -26.67
CA ASP A 928 0.82 -28.13 -26.34
C ASP A 928 0.52 -29.60 -26.00
N THR A 929 -0.74 -30.03 -26.13
CA THR A 929 -1.16 -31.41 -25.87
C THR A 929 -1.82 -32.06 -27.10
N THR A 930 -2.00 -33.37 -27.06
CA THR A 930 -2.59 -34.17 -28.13
C THR A 930 -3.91 -34.81 -27.69
N GLU A 931 -4.72 -35.33 -28.62
CA GLU A 931 -5.96 -36.05 -28.27
C GLU A 931 -5.73 -37.21 -27.27
N ALA A 932 -4.53 -37.81 -27.22
CA ALA A 932 -4.19 -38.86 -26.28
C ALA A 932 -4.05 -38.38 -24.82
N ASP A 933 -3.87 -37.07 -24.61
CA ASP A 933 -3.77 -36.43 -23.30
C ASP A 933 -5.15 -36.12 -22.69
N TRP A 934 -6.22 -36.41 -23.43
CA TRP A 934 -7.59 -36.11 -23.07
C TRP A 934 -8.49 -37.34 -23.09
N MET A 935 -9.52 -37.28 -22.25
CA MET A 935 -10.64 -38.20 -22.31
C MET A 935 -11.95 -37.50 -21.97
N ILE A 936 -12.97 -37.77 -22.78
CA ILE A 936 -14.35 -37.43 -22.44
C ILE A 936 -14.85 -38.41 -21.37
N ARG A 937 -15.53 -37.90 -20.36
CA ARG A 937 -16.07 -38.64 -19.21
C ARG A 937 -17.52 -38.27 -18.92
N GLY A 938 -18.26 -39.20 -18.33
CA GLY A 938 -19.65 -38.99 -17.93
C GLY A 938 -20.64 -39.07 -19.10
N GLY A 939 -21.44 -38.02 -19.30
CA GLY A 939 -22.54 -37.99 -20.27
C GLY A 939 -22.11 -38.02 -21.74
N ARG A 940 -23.02 -37.66 -22.64
CA ARG A 940 -22.90 -37.78 -24.10
C ARG A 940 -22.68 -36.46 -24.84
N ALA A 941 -22.43 -35.35 -24.13
CA ALA A 941 -22.06 -34.09 -24.79
C ALA A 941 -20.83 -34.29 -25.68
N THR A 942 -20.75 -33.53 -26.77
CA THR A 942 -19.65 -33.61 -27.72
C THR A 942 -18.69 -32.45 -27.52
N TYR A 943 -17.42 -32.67 -27.83
CA TYR A 943 -16.38 -31.65 -27.81
C TYR A 943 -15.69 -31.59 -29.16
N THR A 944 -15.43 -30.37 -29.64
CA THR A 944 -14.67 -30.13 -30.87
C THR A 944 -13.61 -29.07 -30.60
N MET A 945 -12.38 -29.31 -31.05
CA MET A 945 -11.29 -28.35 -31.01
C MET A 945 -11.14 -27.68 -32.38
N ASN A 946 -11.31 -26.36 -32.46
CA ASN A 946 -11.10 -25.59 -33.70
C ASN A 946 -10.30 -24.33 -33.37
N ASP A 947 -9.15 -24.13 -34.02
CA ASP A 947 -8.29 -22.94 -33.89
C ASP A 947 -8.03 -22.51 -32.43
N GLY A 948 -7.66 -23.48 -31.56
CA GLY A 948 -7.38 -23.24 -30.13
C GLY A 948 -8.62 -23.03 -29.24
N VAL A 949 -9.82 -23.17 -29.80
CA VAL A 949 -11.10 -23.09 -29.07
C VAL A 949 -11.72 -24.47 -28.91
N LEU A 950 -11.88 -24.90 -27.66
CA LEU A 950 -12.62 -26.10 -27.28
C LEU A 950 -14.10 -25.76 -27.13
N THR A 951 -14.95 -26.23 -28.04
CA THR A 951 -16.41 -26.08 -27.95
C THR A 951 -17.05 -27.36 -27.42
N GLY A 952 -17.70 -27.27 -26.26
CA GLY A 952 -18.59 -28.30 -25.74
C GLY A 952 -20.03 -28.04 -26.18
N THR A 953 -20.75 -29.07 -26.64
CA THR A 953 -22.15 -28.98 -27.09
C THR A 953 -23.01 -29.98 -26.32
N SER A 954 -24.06 -29.49 -25.66
CA SER A 954 -24.96 -30.31 -24.86
C SER A 954 -25.82 -31.25 -25.71
N VAL A 955 -26.28 -32.33 -25.08
CA VAL A 955 -27.14 -33.35 -25.69
C VAL A 955 -28.37 -33.55 -24.80
N PRO A 956 -29.60 -33.56 -25.35
CA PRO A 956 -30.81 -33.80 -24.56
C PRO A 956 -30.76 -35.11 -23.77
N ASN A 957 -31.27 -35.10 -22.53
CA ASN A 957 -31.31 -36.25 -21.63
C ASN A 957 -29.92 -36.90 -21.46
N SER A 958 -28.91 -36.08 -21.22
CA SER A 958 -27.54 -36.51 -20.97
C SER A 958 -27.05 -35.91 -19.66
N PRO A 959 -26.46 -36.71 -18.75
CA PRO A 959 -25.83 -36.16 -17.56
C PRO A 959 -24.63 -35.27 -17.92
N ASN A 960 -24.06 -34.60 -16.91
CA ASN A 960 -22.84 -33.81 -17.04
C ASN A 960 -21.74 -34.60 -17.75
N THR A 961 -21.11 -33.95 -18.73
CA THR A 961 -20.00 -34.52 -19.51
C THR A 961 -18.77 -33.67 -19.28
N PHE A 962 -17.59 -34.29 -19.22
CA PHE A 962 -16.35 -33.61 -18.92
C PHE A 962 -15.29 -33.97 -19.95
N TYR A 963 -14.60 -32.98 -20.51
CA TYR A 963 -13.37 -33.18 -21.28
C TYR A 963 -12.18 -33.03 -20.35
N THR A 964 -11.55 -34.16 -20.00
CA THR A 964 -10.63 -34.26 -18.85
C THR A 964 -9.22 -34.62 -19.27
N THR A 965 -8.22 -34.08 -18.59
CA THR A 965 -6.82 -34.52 -18.75
C THR A 965 -6.66 -35.96 -18.31
N THR A 966 -5.81 -36.74 -18.97
CA THR A 966 -5.42 -38.09 -18.50
C THR A 966 -4.41 -38.04 -17.36
N ARG A 967 -3.56 -37.01 -17.32
CA ARG A 967 -2.68 -36.69 -16.18
C ARG A 967 -3.42 -35.95 -15.06
N THR A 968 -2.88 -36.05 -13.85
CA THR A 968 -3.29 -35.30 -12.66
C THR A 968 -2.34 -34.13 -12.39
N TYR A 969 -2.81 -33.16 -11.61
CA TYR A 969 -2.08 -31.97 -11.17
C TYR A 969 -2.32 -31.74 -9.68
N SER A 970 -1.28 -31.33 -8.96
CA SER A 970 -1.34 -30.98 -7.54
C SER A 970 -1.34 -29.46 -7.33
N ASP A 971 -0.18 -28.85 -7.15
CA ASP A 971 0.02 -27.42 -6.94
C ASP A 971 0.27 -26.71 -8.27
N PHE A 972 -0.63 -25.79 -8.64
CA PHE A 972 -0.59 -25.11 -9.93
C PHE A 972 -1.28 -23.76 -9.95
N GLU A 973 -0.96 -22.99 -10.97
CA GLU A 973 -1.74 -21.86 -11.45
C GLU A 973 -2.36 -22.22 -12.81
N LEU A 974 -3.68 -22.10 -12.92
CA LEU A 974 -4.47 -22.37 -14.12
C LEU A 974 -5.17 -21.09 -14.55
N ILE A 975 -5.03 -20.72 -15.82
CA ILE A 975 -5.74 -19.60 -16.44
C ILE A 975 -6.47 -20.14 -17.66
N TYR A 976 -7.74 -19.76 -17.84
CA TYR A 976 -8.52 -20.06 -19.04
C TYR A 976 -9.52 -18.96 -19.33
N GLU A 977 -9.93 -18.84 -20.58
CA GLU A 977 -11.08 -18.04 -20.98
C GLU A 977 -12.29 -18.92 -21.24
N VAL A 978 -13.48 -18.45 -20.84
CA VAL A 978 -14.75 -19.14 -21.05
C VAL A 978 -15.80 -18.19 -21.62
N ARG A 979 -16.55 -18.67 -22.61
CA ARG A 979 -17.79 -18.07 -23.10
C ARG A 979 -18.89 -19.12 -23.02
N VAL A 980 -19.97 -18.81 -22.31
CA VAL A 980 -21.05 -19.76 -22.05
C VAL A 980 -22.37 -19.22 -22.59
N HIS A 981 -23.19 -20.10 -23.17
CA HIS A 981 -24.55 -19.73 -23.54
C HIS A 981 -25.35 -19.29 -22.29
N PRO A 982 -26.15 -18.20 -22.33
CA PRO A 982 -26.84 -17.65 -21.16
C PRO A 982 -27.77 -18.62 -20.40
N ASP A 983 -28.25 -19.66 -21.09
CA ASP A 983 -29.13 -20.70 -20.51
C ASP A 983 -28.38 -22.00 -20.09
N LEU A 984 -27.04 -22.03 -20.12
CA LEU A 984 -26.24 -23.22 -19.83
C LEU A 984 -25.34 -22.99 -18.61
N ASN A 985 -25.45 -23.85 -17.59
CA ASN A 985 -24.43 -23.90 -16.54
C ASN A 985 -23.18 -24.68 -17.03
N SER A 986 -22.01 -24.36 -16.50
CA SER A 986 -20.76 -25.07 -16.79
C SER A 986 -19.80 -24.93 -15.61
N GLY A 987 -18.58 -25.42 -15.77
CA GLY A 987 -17.52 -25.32 -14.77
C GLY A 987 -16.25 -26.01 -15.23
N VAL A 988 -15.15 -25.69 -14.54
CA VAL A 988 -13.88 -26.40 -14.71
C VAL A 988 -13.56 -27.14 -13.42
N GLN A 989 -13.50 -28.46 -13.53
CA GLN A 989 -13.08 -29.36 -12.46
C GLN A 989 -11.58 -29.24 -12.26
N ILE A 990 -11.14 -29.17 -11.01
CA ILE A 990 -9.74 -29.10 -10.61
C ILE A 990 -9.48 -30.12 -9.50
N ARG A 991 -8.27 -30.68 -9.47
CA ARG A 991 -7.87 -31.74 -8.52
C ARG A 991 -8.95 -32.83 -8.35
N SER A 992 -9.66 -33.15 -9.42
CA SER A 992 -10.83 -34.02 -9.33
C SER A 992 -10.47 -35.45 -9.63
N GLY A 993 -10.89 -36.36 -8.76
CA GLY A 993 -10.72 -37.80 -8.96
C GLY A 993 -11.78 -38.36 -9.89
N VAL A 994 -11.53 -39.57 -10.42
CA VAL A 994 -12.53 -40.34 -11.17
C VAL A 994 -13.21 -41.31 -10.22
N MET A 995 -14.54 -41.25 -10.14
CA MET A 995 -15.30 -42.17 -9.28
C MET A 995 -15.05 -43.63 -9.66
N GLY A 996 -14.73 -44.45 -8.66
CA GLY A 996 -14.37 -45.86 -8.82
C GLY A 996 -12.90 -46.10 -9.19
N GLY A 997 -12.08 -45.05 -9.28
CA GLY A 997 -10.63 -45.15 -9.52
C GLY A 997 -10.24 -45.67 -10.92
N VAL A 998 -11.21 -45.94 -11.78
CA VAL A 998 -10.96 -46.45 -13.13
C VAL A 998 -11.01 -45.31 -14.12
N ASP A 999 -9.88 -45.10 -14.78
CA ASP A 999 -9.75 -44.14 -15.85
C ASP A 999 -10.50 -44.62 -17.13
N ASN A 1000 -11.77 -44.23 -17.31
CA ASN A 1000 -12.59 -44.59 -18.48
C ASN A 1000 -13.71 -43.57 -18.82
N ARG A 1001 -14.34 -43.75 -20.00
CA ARG A 1001 -15.43 -42.93 -20.56
C ARG A 1001 -16.68 -42.83 -19.66
N ASN A 1002 -17.00 -43.90 -18.93
CA ASN A 1002 -18.15 -43.99 -18.03
C ASN A 1002 -17.84 -43.50 -16.61
N GLY A 1003 -16.56 -43.22 -16.31
CA GLY A 1003 -16.15 -42.60 -15.06
C GLY A 1003 -16.69 -41.17 -14.98
N ASN A 1004 -17.27 -40.80 -13.84
CA ASN A 1004 -17.64 -39.41 -13.55
C ASN A 1004 -16.56 -38.76 -12.68
N LEU A 1005 -16.46 -37.43 -12.73
CA LEU A 1005 -15.58 -36.69 -11.83
C LEU A 1005 -16.23 -36.46 -10.46
N GLN A 1006 -15.38 -36.44 -9.44
CA GLN A 1006 -15.71 -36.08 -8.07
C GLN A 1006 -14.57 -35.21 -7.52
N GLY A 1007 -14.88 -33.98 -7.11
CA GLY A 1007 -13.86 -33.03 -6.68
C GLY A 1007 -14.28 -31.56 -6.82
N TYR A 1008 -13.30 -30.66 -6.71
CA TYR A 1008 -13.57 -29.23 -6.78
C TYR A 1008 -13.92 -28.80 -8.20
N GLN A 1009 -14.95 -27.97 -8.33
CA GLN A 1009 -15.39 -27.32 -9.54
C GLN A 1009 -15.35 -25.80 -9.34
N ILE A 1010 -14.73 -25.12 -10.30
CA ILE A 1010 -14.83 -23.67 -10.44
C ILE A 1010 -16.05 -23.39 -11.33
N GLU A 1011 -17.11 -22.87 -10.72
CA GLU A 1011 -18.42 -22.73 -11.37
C GLU A 1011 -18.40 -21.69 -12.50
N VAL A 1012 -19.20 -21.90 -13.54
CA VAL A 1012 -19.54 -20.91 -14.58
C VAL A 1012 -21.05 -20.81 -14.68
N ASP A 1013 -21.61 -19.79 -14.02
CA ASP A 1013 -23.05 -19.64 -13.79
C ASP A 1013 -23.56 -18.35 -14.45
N PRO A 1014 -24.19 -18.43 -15.65
CA PRO A 1014 -24.65 -17.25 -16.38
C PRO A 1014 -25.98 -16.67 -15.88
N GLU A 1015 -26.63 -17.31 -14.90
CA GLU A 1015 -27.87 -16.80 -14.30
C GLU A 1015 -27.65 -15.42 -13.65
N PRO A 1016 -28.70 -14.60 -13.43
CA PRO A 1016 -28.57 -13.28 -12.78
C PRO A 1016 -27.90 -13.28 -11.41
N ARG A 1017 -27.82 -14.44 -10.73
CA ARG A 1017 -27.09 -14.57 -9.46
C ARG A 1017 -25.56 -14.50 -9.67
N ALA A 1018 -25.06 -14.91 -10.85
CA ALA A 1018 -23.69 -14.80 -11.33
C ALA A 1018 -22.64 -15.42 -10.39
N TYR A 1019 -22.79 -16.69 -10.00
CA TYR A 1019 -21.85 -17.35 -9.07
C TYR A 1019 -20.57 -17.89 -9.74
N THR A 1020 -20.29 -17.45 -10.96
CA THR A 1020 -19.05 -17.75 -11.69
C THR A 1020 -17.80 -17.51 -10.84
N ALA A 1021 -16.83 -18.42 -10.96
CA ALA A 1021 -15.61 -18.50 -10.16
C ALA A 1021 -15.81 -18.84 -8.66
N GLY A 1022 -17.03 -19.15 -8.22
CA GLY A 1022 -17.26 -19.81 -6.94
C GLY A 1022 -16.78 -21.26 -6.92
N ILE A 1023 -16.56 -21.81 -5.72
CA ILE A 1023 -16.02 -23.17 -5.56
C ILE A 1023 -17.12 -24.12 -5.06
N TYR A 1024 -17.39 -25.14 -5.87
CA TYR A 1024 -18.33 -26.24 -5.61
C TYR A 1024 -17.57 -27.56 -5.47
N ASP A 1025 -18.03 -28.47 -4.63
CA ASP A 1025 -17.42 -29.79 -4.43
C ASP A 1025 -18.34 -30.88 -4.99
N GLU A 1026 -18.17 -31.15 -6.28
CA GLU A 1026 -19.01 -31.98 -7.13
C GLU A 1026 -19.12 -33.40 -6.58
N ARG A 1027 -20.37 -33.86 -6.42
CA ARG A 1027 -20.72 -35.20 -5.88
C ARG A 1027 -20.12 -35.50 -4.50
N ARG A 1028 -19.75 -34.46 -3.74
CA ARG A 1028 -19.30 -34.54 -2.33
C ARG A 1028 -20.08 -33.56 -1.45
N ARG A 1029 -19.48 -32.42 -1.12
CA ARG A 1029 -19.97 -31.50 -0.07
C ARG A 1029 -20.85 -30.37 -0.59
N GLY A 1030 -20.95 -30.19 -1.91
CA GLY A 1030 -21.69 -29.09 -2.52
C GLY A 1030 -20.93 -27.76 -2.46
N TRP A 1031 -21.62 -26.63 -2.27
CA TRP A 1031 -20.97 -25.31 -2.24
C TRP A 1031 -19.99 -25.18 -1.07
N LEU A 1032 -18.71 -24.97 -1.38
CA LEU A 1032 -17.69 -24.62 -0.40
C LEU A 1032 -17.61 -23.11 -0.22
N HIS A 1033 -17.69 -22.36 -1.32
CA HIS A 1033 -17.64 -20.89 -1.31
C HIS A 1033 -18.53 -20.29 -2.42
N PRO A 1034 -19.82 -20.04 -2.15
CA PRO A 1034 -20.74 -19.41 -3.10
C PRO A 1034 -20.61 -17.87 -3.14
N MET A 1035 -20.87 -17.23 -4.29
CA MET A 1035 -20.61 -15.78 -4.50
C MET A 1035 -21.64 -14.81 -3.91
N HIS A 1036 -22.71 -15.29 -3.27
CA HIS A 1036 -23.82 -14.47 -2.78
C HIS A 1036 -23.41 -13.18 -2.01
N THR A 1037 -22.44 -13.26 -1.08
CA THR A 1037 -21.93 -12.14 -0.27
C THR A 1037 -20.77 -11.37 -0.90
N ASN A 1038 -20.35 -11.71 -2.12
CA ASN A 1038 -19.23 -11.07 -2.81
C ASN A 1038 -19.73 -10.38 -4.10
N PRO A 1039 -20.22 -9.13 -4.02
CA PRO A 1039 -20.85 -8.48 -5.17
C PRO A 1039 -19.84 -8.00 -6.22
N SER A 1040 -18.57 -7.78 -5.86
CA SER A 1040 -17.51 -7.36 -6.79
C SER A 1040 -17.24 -8.37 -7.91
N PRO A 1041 -16.93 -9.66 -7.64
CA PRO A 1041 -16.73 -10.65 -8.70
C PRO A 1041 -18.02 -10.92 -9.50
N ARG A 1042 -19.20 -10.84 -8.87
CA ARG A 1042 -20.49 -10.98 -9.54
C ARG A 1042 -20.71 -9.91 -10.62
N ARG A 1043 -20.31 -8.66 -10.34
CA ARG A 1043 -20.35 -7.56 -11.33
C ARG A 1043 -19.28 -7.67 -12.40
N ALA A 1044 -18.19 -8.38 -12.13
CA ALA A 1044 -17.08 -8.54 -13.07
C ALA A 1044 -17.38 -9.55 -14.17
N PHE A 1045 -18.27 -10.52 -13.94
CA PHE A 1045 -18.69 -11.49 -14.94
C PHE A 1045 -19.51 -10.85 -16.07
N ARG A 1046 -19.21 -11.20 -17.32
CA ARG A 1046 -19.87 -10.72 -18.54
C ARG A 1046 -20.64 -11.86 -19.21
N PRO A 1047 -21.96 -12.02 -18.98
CA PRO A 1047 -22.74 -13.10 -19.54
C PRO A 1047 -22.72 -13.12 -21.08
N GLY A 1048 -22.51 -14.29 -21.69
CA GLY A 1048 -22.48 -14.47 -23.15
C GLY A 1048 -21.21 -13.97 -23.85
N ASP A 1049 -20.28 -13.36 -23.13
CA ASP A 1049 -19.00 -12.88 -23.65
C ASP A 1049 -17.82 -13.71 -23.09
N TRP A 1050 -16.61 -13.48 -23.58
CA TRP A 1050 -15.40 -14.07 -23.04
C TRP A 1050 -15.05 -13.53 -21.66
N ASN A 1051 -14.78 -14.45 -20.74
CA ASN A 1051 -14.38 -14.17 -19.37
C ASN A 1051 -13.12 -14.93 -19.02
N THR A 1052 -12.13 -14.27 -18.43
CA THR A 1052 -10.91 -14.92 -17.93
C THR A 1052 -11.14 -15.40 -16.50
N VAL A 1053 -10.86 -16.67 -16.26
CA VAL A 1053 -10.83 -17.26 -14.92
C VAL A 1053 -9.39 -17.64 -14.61
N ARG A 1054 -8.93 -17.25 -13.42
CA ARG A 1054 -7.64 -17.67 -12.85
C ARG A 1054 -7.90 -18.49 -11.60
N VAL A 1055 -7.14 -19.56 -11.43
CA VAL A 1055 -7.19 -20.46 -10.28
C VAL A 1055 -5.76 -20.69 -9.79
N VAL A 1056 -5.54 -20.51 -8.49
CA VAL A 1056 -4.27 -20.83 -7.83
C VAL A 1056 -4.56 -21.86 -6.76
N ALA A 1057 -4.00 -23.06 -6.91
CA ALA A 1057 -4.08 -24.14 -5.93
C ALA A 1057 -2.67 -24.42 -5.40
N ARG A 1058 -2.45 -24.22 -4.09
CA ARG A 1058 -1.15 -24.41 -3.43
C ARG A 1058 -1.35 -25.02 -2.05
N GLY A 1059 -0.77 -26.20 -1.82
CA GLY A 1059 -1.05 -26.98 -0.62
C GLY A 1059 -2.57 -27.16 -0.46
N ASP A 1060 -3.09 -26.80 0.71
CA ASP A 1060 -4.52 -26.88 1.00
C ASP A 1060 -5.31 -25.61 0.61
N THR A 1061 -4.66 -24.57 0.07
CA THR A 1061 -5.32 -23.31 -0.29
C THR A 1061 -5.72 -23.28 -1.77
N ILE A 1062 -6.97 -22.90 -2.05
CA ILE A 1062 -7.47 -22.68 -3.42
C ILE A 1062 -8.08 -21.27 -3.51
N ARG A 1063 -7.63 -20.50 -4.50
CA ARG A 1063 -8.09 -19.14 -4.78
C ARG A 1063 -8.53 -18.99 -6.22
N THR A 1064 -9.55 -18.17 -6.46
CA THR A 1064 -10.07 -17.91 -7.80
C THR A 1064 -10.25 -16.42 -8.08
N TRP A 1065 -10.16 -16.04 -9.36
CA TRP A 1065 -10.46 -14.71 -9.86
C TRP A 1065 -11.32 -14.80 -11.11
N ILE A 1066 -12.21 -13.82 -11.30
CA ILE A 1066 -12.99 -13.62 -12.52
C ILE A 1066 -12.68 -12.24 -13.10
N ASN A 1067 -12.19 -12.21 -14.34
CA ASN A 1067 -11.77 -10.99 -15.03
C ASN A 1067 -10.85 -10.11 -14.16
N GLY A 1068 -9.93 -10.75 -13.41
CA GLY A 1068 -9.00 -10.10 -12.48
C GLY A 1068 -9.53 -9.79 -11.09
N VAL A 1069 -10.83 -9.95 -10.83
CA VAL A 1069 -11.42 -9.66 -9.52
C VAL A 1069 -11.40 -10.92 -8.64
N PRO A 1070 -10.81 -10.88 -7.42
CA PRO A 1070 -10.83 -12.00 -6.49
C PRO A 1070 -12.26 -12.49 -6.21
N ALA A 1071 -12.51 -13.79 -6.40
CA ALA A 1071 -13.83 -14.39 -6.33
C ALA A 1071 -14.01 -15.26 -5.07
N ALA A 1072 -13.28 -16.36 -4.97
CA ALA A 1072 -13.36 -17.32 -3.88
C ALA A 1072 -11.98 -17.65 -3.29
N GLU A 1073 -11.96 -17.98 -2.00
CA GLU A 1073 -10.78 -18.47 -1.29
C GLU A 1073 -11.19 -19.54 -0.27
N ILE A 1074 -10.54 -20.70 -0.27
CA ILE A 1074 -10.77 -21.79 0.69
C ILE A 1074 -9.46 -22.40 1.18
N PHE A 1075 -9.47 -22.96 2.39
CA PHE A 1075 -8.43 -23.83 2.95
C PHE A 1075 -9.04 -25.21 3.18
N ASP A 1076 -8.67 -26.19 2.37
CA ASP A 1076 -9.29 -27.50 2.32
C ASP A 1076 -8.29 -28.62 1.95
N ALA A 1077 -8.06 -29.53 2.89
CA ALA A 1077 -7.09 -30.63 2.79
C ALA A 1077 -7.66 -31.90 2.13
N MET A 1078 -8.88 -31.85 1.59
CA MET A 1078 -9.59 -33.05 1.14
C MET A 1078 -8.97 -33.68 -0.11
N THR A 1079 -8.50 -32.88 -1.07
CA THR A 1079 -7.88 -33.41 -2.29
C THR A 1079 -6.66 -32.59 -2.70
N ALA A 1080 -5.49 -33.21 -2.63
CA ALA A 1080 -4.21 -32.58 -2.99
C ALA A 1080 -3.92 -32.63 -4.50
N GLU A 1081 -4.44 -33.62 -5.22
CA GLU A 1081 -4.17 -33.83 -6.65
C GLU A 1081 -5.37 -34.42 -7.42
N GLY A 1082 -5.41 -34.19 -8.74
CA GLY A 1082 -6.40 -34.82 -9.62
C GLY A 1082 -6.47 -34.17 -11.00
N HIS A 1083 -7.47 -34.55 -11.80
CA HIS A 1083 -7.60 -34.11 -13.19
C HIS A 1083 -8.12 -32.66 -13.31
N ILE A 1084 -7.82 -32.03 -14.44
CA ILE A 1084 -8.52 -30.84 -14.94
C ILE A 1084 -9.64 -31.30 -15.88
N GLY A 1085 -10.85 -30.74 -15.77
CA GLY A 1085 -11.99 -31.17 -16.57
C GLY A 1085 -12.96 -30.06 -16.98
N PHE A 1086 -13.14 -29.84 -18.28
CA PHE A 1086 -14.06 -28.84 -18.82
C PHE A 1086 -15.48 -29.39 -18.97
N GLN A 1087 -16.47 -28.83 -18.27
CA GLN A 1087 -17.81 -29.39 -18.18
C GLN A 1087 -18.78 -28.86 -19.25
N VAL A 1088 -19.62 -29.75 -19.79
CA VAL A 1088 -20.93 -29.39 -20.34
C VAL A 1088 -21.99 -29.93 -19.38
N HIS A 1089 -22.79 -29.03 -18.78
CA HIS A 1089 -23.83 -29.41 -17.82
C HIS A 1089 -25.06 -29.99 -18.51
N ASP A 1090 -25.81 -30.83 -17.80
CA ASP A 1090 -27.11 -31.37 -18.21
C ASP A 1090 -28.12 -30.23 -18.48
N ILE A 1091 -28.85 -30.35 -19.60
CA ILE A 1091 -29.92 -29.44 -20.03
C ILE A 1091 -31.33 -30.07 -19.91
N GLY A 1092 -31.43 -31.23 -19.28
CA GLY A 1092 -32.66 -31.98 -19.07
C GLY A 1092 -33.30 -32.41 -20.39
N THR A 1093 -34.59 -32.10 -20.55
CA THR A 1093 -35.38 -32.46 -21.74
C THR A 1093 -35.33 -31.41 -22.85
N ARG A 1094 -34.56 -30.32 -22.69
CA ARG A 1094 -34.42 -29.29 -23.74
C ARG A 1094 -33.83 -29.94 -25.00
N GLU A 1095 -34.45 -29.70 -26.15
CA GLU A 1095 -34.03 -30.28 -27.43
C GLU A 1095 -32.96 -29.44 -28.14
N ASP A 1096 -33.00 -28.11 -27.98
CA ASP A 1096 -32.02 -27.20 -28.59
C ASP A 1096 -30.65 -27.34 -27.90
N PRO A 1097 -29.57 -27.67 -28.65
CA PRO A 1097 -28.24 -27.78 -28.08
C PRO A 1097 -27.73 -26.41 -27.65
N LEU A 1098 -27.07 -26.39 -26.49
CA LEU A 1098 -26.40 -25.23 -25.92
C LEU A 1098 -24.90 -25.46 -25.93
N THR A 1099 -24.13 -24.38 -26.03
CA THR A 1099 -22.66 -24.47 -26.11
C THR A 1099 -21.97 -23.72 -24.99
N VAL A 1100 -20.79 -24.22 -24.66
CA VAL A 1100 -19.77 -23.53 -23.87
C VAL A 1100 -18.45 -23.67 -24.61
N GLU A 1101 -17.67 -22.60 -24.62
CA GLU A 1101 -16.40 -22.52 -25.33
C GLU A 1101 -15.30 -22.13 -24.36
N PHE A 1102 -14.15 -22.80 -24.47
CA PHE A 1102 -12.96 -22.53 -23.71
C PHE A 1102 -11.79 -22.25 -24.65
N ARG A 1103 -10.91 -21.31 -24.30
CA ARG A 1103 -9.68 -21.04 -25.04
C ARG A 1103 -8.59 -20.51 -24.11
N ASN A 1104 -7.37 -20.37 -24.63
CA ASN A 1104 -6.22 -19.83 -23.89
C ASN A 1104 -6.04 -20.54 -22.52
N ALA A 1105 -6.40 -21.82 -22.45
CA ALA A 1105 -6.27 -22.60 -21.24
C ALA A 1105 -4.81 -23.00 -21.06
N ARG A 1106 -4.18 -22.56 -19.97
CA ARG A 1106 -2.78 -22.88 -19.67
C ARG A 1106 -2.58 -23.11 -18.19
N ILE A 1107 -1.62 -23.96 -17.89
CA ILE A 1107 -1.31 -24.38 -16.53
C ILE A 1107 0.20 -24.32 -16.29
N ARG A 1108 0.62 -23.89 -15.11
CA ARG A 1108 2.01 -24.04 -14.65
C ARG A 1108 2.02 -24.64 -13.25
N GLU A 1109 2.88 -25.62 -13.04
CA GLU A 1109 3.02 -26.30 -11.75
C GLU A 1109 4.00 -25.56 -10.86
N PHE A 1110 3.73 -25.51 -9.55
CA PHE A 1110 4.66 -24.94 -8.58
C PHE A 1110 5.72 -25.97 -8.19
N LYS A 1111 6.97 -25.52 -8.03
CA LYS A 1111 8.11 -26.33 -7.59
C LYS A 1111 8.52 -26.03 -6.16
#